data_AF-A0AA39IUC1-F1
#
_entry.id   AF-A0AA39IUC1-F1
#
_cell.length_a   1.000
_cell.length_b   1.000
_cell.length_c   1.000
_cell.angle_alpha   90.00
_cell.angle_beta   90.00
_cell.angle_gamma   90.00
#
_symmetry.space_group_name_H-M   'P 1'
#
loop_
_entity.id
_entity.type
_entity.pdbx_description
1 polymer ?
#
loop_
_entity_poly.entity_id
_entity_poly.type
_entity_poly.pdbx_seq_one_letter_code
_entity_poly.pdbx_strand_id
1 'polypeptide(L)'
;MVPMAEDAGVWFIKDVELQWLLFTDVTRIYLIVAAGDVAHKTKTVEYQAYLPSESKTIWSPQLNLGHLDASTTVALKLYSSRKFLFPRLLGTAKVSVADIFAPNKKDEPLLLGRASPPLPTVSLKIVYSSDRQEVIKGLVNNVSKPEMPLNKYSSILDVLGDIKGIIDLVTEANPIAKMAWVVITMGVDILRKQNDTDKLIVELYETMLAAYAQATGEKFLNRIVEFGPIYNSLVDQTIVCAKFIEIYANKGLIGRIVNGNLAEEAKRIQQKFHEIYDKLLLALAEDNHELLTAQSRKTQIKETQDNLKPSSILKPKNPCLDGTRDQILKDMMNWIERCNGYSLWCTGMAGTGKSSLMSTLRSRLASTDAGRSRLGCYIRYDRKVYTDLSQLVNTIAYSLCTFDNRIATAISEAERTQASSLPSSGPQDKFRILLQEPLATVQLNKQSPIVIIVDGLDECDVTEDILLVLAEGFGPNLPFMRLIVSCRPIDCVTRILAGAQPDTLVNISLEDVSYRDQVVCDIQLYIQDRFSTIYKRRRLQDGTDEFRNVCESLQAADKLSRRAEGLFIWAATACDFLNDYPVISRLKQLLEMDAPKNALDAMTSLYRTALRAIVSENPQDTDIVSAIRAVLGALIVATDEITVQTLDDLVLPRDRSAQLILAKLGSVVHTSQQGYIQLIHQSFYDFLKDRNQCEEQWYVDEEEQRRQLLHSIDNLKSSERRNYLPLHKTLSDKVH
;
A
#
# COMPACT_ATOMS: atom_id res chain seq x y z
N MET A 1 7.87 2.97 24.26
CA MET A 1 8.78 3.39 25.35
C MET A 1 9.38 2.14 25.96
N VAL A 2 10.63 1.83 25.62
CA VAL A 2 11.43 0.75 26.23
C VAL A 2 12.40 1.44 27.21
N PRO A 3 12.64 0.92 28.42
CA PRO A 3 13.52 1.57 29.38
C PRO A 3 14.95 1.61 28.84
N MET A 4 15.61 2.75 29.01
CA MET A 4 17.02 2.94 28.66
C MET A 4 17.88 1.89 29.34
N ALA A 5 18.72 1.22 28.54
CA ALA A 5 19.79 0.38 29.06
C ALA A 5 20.65 1.19 30.03
N GLU A 6 20.87 0.64 31.22
CA GLU A 6 21.74 1.23 32.25
C GLU A 6 23.09 1.59 31.63
N ASP A 7 23.52 2.83 31.86
CA ASP A 7 24.78 3.42 31.42
C ASP A 7 25.94 2.44 31.67
N ALA A 8 26.56 1.95 30.60
CA ALA A 8 27.90 1.39 30.66
C ALA A 8 28.87 2.54 30.99
N GLY A 9 29.03 2.80 32.29
CA GLY A 9 29.85 3.88 32.81
C GLY A 9 31.30 3.79 32.34
N VAL A 10 31.89 4.92 31.94
CA VAL A 10 33.32 4.99 31.64
C VAL A 10 34.06 5.15 32.96
N TRP A 11 34.78 4.11 33.38
CA TRP A 11 35.40 4.04 34.69
C TRP A 11 36.84 4.57 34.67
N PHE A 12 37.19 5.48 35.59
CA PHE A 12 38.53 6.07 35.67
C PHE A 12 39.14 6.03 37.07
N ILE A 13 40.39 5.58 37.19
CA ILE A 13 41.21 5.78 38.39
C ILE A 13 41.87 7.16 38.30
N LYS A 14 41.41 8.10 39.13
CA LYS A 14 41.87 9.49 39.19
C LYS A 14 43.17 9.59 39.98
N ASP A 15 43.11 9.24 41.26
CA ASP A 15 44.23 9.39 42.20
C ASP A 15 44.45 8.11 43.01
N VAL A 16 45.68 7.93 43.47
CA VAL A 16 46.07 6.88 44.41
C VAL A 16 46.78 7.54 45.57
N GLU A 17 46.14 7.47 46.73
CA GLU A 17 46.63 8.06 47.98
C GLU A 17 47.32 6.98 48.81
N LEU A 18 48.51 7.29 49.32
CA LEU A 18 49.19 6.43 50.28
C LEU A 18 48.72 6.82 51.68
N GLN A 19 48.07 5.88 52.36
CA GLN A 19 47.56 6.09 53.71
C GLN A 19 48.65 5.82 54.75
N TRP A 20 49.38 4.71 54.60
CA TRP A 20 50.53 4.40 55.45
C TRP A 20 51.47 3.38 54.79
N LEU A 21 52.73 3.39 55.22
CA LEU A 21 53.81 2.51 54.77
C LEU A 21 54.70 2.13 55.97
N LEU A 22 54.85 0.84 56.27
CA LEU A 22 55.57 0.40 57.48
C LEU A 22 57.12 0.44 57.34
N PHE A 23 57.66 0.64 56.13
CA PHE A 23 59.11 0.59 55.89
C PHE A 23 59.76 1.96 56.09
N THR A 24 60.52 2.11 57.17
CA THR A 24 61.26 3.35 57.48
C THR A 24 62.58 3.49 56.71
N ASP A 25 63.08 2.41 56.09
CA ASP A 25 64.31 2.37 55.30
C ASP A 25 64.12 2.65 53.80
N VAL A 26 62.88 2.98 53.39
CA VAL A 26 62.49 3.23 52.00
C VAL A 26 62.40 4.74 51.76
N THR A 27 63.19 5.24 50.82
CA THR A 27 63.23 6.68 50.48
C THR A 27 62.64 7.01 49.11
N ARG A 28 62.36 6.02 48.26
CA ARG A 28 61.84 6.18 46.91
C ARG A 28 60.93 5.02 46.51
N ILE A 29 59.75 5.35 46.00
CA ILE A 29 58.70 4.37 45.66
C ILE A 29 58.02 4.65 44.32
N TYR A 30 57.57 3.60 43.64
CA TYR A 30 56.70 3.70 42.46
C TYR A 30 55.69 2.54 42.44
N LEU A 31 54.57 2.74 41.75
CA LEU A 31 53.46 1.80 41.64
C LEU A 31 53.35 1.28 40.20
N ILE A 32 53.06 -0.01 40.04
CA ILE A 32 52.62 -0.58 38.77
C ILE A 32 51.15 -0.96 38.92
N VAL A 33 50.30 -0.43 38.06
CA VAL A 33 48.88 -0.77 37.95
C VAL A 33 48.68 -1.52 36.63
N ALA A 34 48.32 -2.80 36.71
CA ALA A 34 48.10 -3.63 35.52
C ALA A 34 46.66 -4.10 35.46
N ALA A 35 45.99 -3.88 34.33
CA ALA A 35 44.61 -4.30 34.09
C ALA A 35 44.54 -4.99 32.72
N GLY A 36 44.29 -6.30 32.71
CA GLY A 36 44.46 -7.13 31.51
C GLY A 36 45.90 -7.07 30.99
N ASP A 37 46.06 -6.85 29.67
CA ASP A 37 47.36 -6.75 29.00
C ASP A 37 48.04 -5.38 29.15
N VAL A 38 47.36 -4.40 29.75
CA VAL A 38 47.86 -3.03 29.90
C VAL A 38 48.45 -2.85 31.29
N ALA A 39 49.76 -2.61 31.36
CA ALA A 39 50.48 -2.29 32.59
C ALA A 39 51.00 -0.85 32.59
N HIS A 40 50.56 -0.04 33.55
CA HIS A 40 50.99 1.34 33.74
C HIS A 40 51.94 1.45 34.93
N LYS A 41 53.17 1.92 34.69
CA LYS A 41 54.15 2.24 35.75
C LYS A 41 54.09 3.73 36.09
N THR A 42 53.82 4.06 37.35
CA THR A 42 53.76 5.44 37.84
C THR A 42 55.16 6.03 38.04
N LYS A 43 55.23 7.36 38.19
CA LYS A 43 56.48 8.08 38.49
C LYS A 43 57.05 7.63 39.85
N THR A 44 58.37 7.53 39.92
CA THR A 44 59.08 7.32 41.19
C THR A 44 59.04 8.60 42.02
N VAL A 45 58.53 8.51 43.24
CA VAL A 45 58.38 9.62 44.18
C VAL A 45 59.32 9.41 45.37
N GLU A 46 59.94 10.47 45.86
CA GLU A 46 60.70 10.44 47.12
C GLU A 46 59.73 10.39 48.30
N TYR A 47 59.96 9.43 49.21
CA TYR A 47 59.17 9.20 50.40
C TYR A 47 60.01 9.55 51.64
N GLN A 48 59.42 10.33 52.53
CA GLN A 48 59.92 10.56 53.88
C GLN A 48 58.82 10.10 54.85
N ALA A 49 59.18 9.41 55.92
CA ALA A 49 58.20 8.93 56.90
C ALA A 49 57.54 10.13 57.61
N TYR A 50 56.24 10.33 57.39
CA TYR A 50 55.43 11.35 58.07
C TYR A 50 54.54 10.72 59.15
N LEU A 51 54.05 11.54 60.10
CA LEU A 51 53.14 11.14 61.17
C LEU A 51 51.84 10.50 60.62
N PRO A 52 51.19 9.56 61.36
CA PRO A 52 50.15 8.67 60.81
C PRO A 52 48.77 9.28 60.51
N SER A 53 48.64 10.60 60.40
CA SER A 53 47.33 11.28 60.50
C SER A 53 46.87 12.10 59.28
N GLU A 54 47.62 12.14 58.17
CA GLU A 54 47.15 12.80 56.94
C GLU A 54 47.38 11.91 55.70
N SER A 55 46.29 11.47 55.07
CA SER A 55 46.32 10.82 53.77
C SER A 55 46.80 11.78 52.69
N LYS A 56 47.79 11.40 51.89
CA LYS A 56 48.33 12.25 50.82
C LYS A 56 48.24 11.56 49.48
N THR A 57 47.74 12.26 48.47
CA THR A 57 47.81 11.84 47.07
C THR A 57 49.27 11.78 46.63
N ILE A 58 49.75 10.57 46.30
CA ILE A 58 51.14 10.34 45.86
C ILE A 58 51.21 10.12 44.35
N TRP A 59 50.19 9.49 43.77
CA TRP A 59 50.13 9.25 42.33
C TRP A 59 48.78 9.64 41.76
N SER A 60 48.79 10.22 40.57
CA SER A 60 47.61 10.49 39.76
C SER A 60 47.75 9.77 38.43
N PRO A 61 47.53 8.44 38.38
CA PRO A 61 47.77 7.64 37.19
C PRO A 61 46.76 7.93 36.06
N GLN A 62 45.59 8.50 36.39
CA GLN A 62 44.56 8.91 35.43
C GLN A 62 44.20 7.80 34.41
N LEU A 63 44.04 6.57 34.90
CA LEU A 63 43.89 5.36 34.10
C LEU A 63 42.42 5.12 33.70
N ASN A 64 42.15 4.89 32.41
CA ASN A 64 40.82 4.51 31.90
C ASN A 64 40.64 2.99 31.94
N LEU A 65 39.55 2.54 32.55
CA LEU A 65 39.15 1.14 32.65
C LEU A 65 37.81 0.85 31.96
N GLY A 66 37.17 1.85 31.34
CA GLY A 66 35.80 1.80 30.81
C GLY A 66 35.52 0.84 29.63
N HIS A 67 36.51 0.09 29.15
CA HIS A 67 36.32 -0.96 28.14
C HIS A 67 36.61 -2.37 28.67
N LEU A 68 36.99 -2.49 29.93
CA LEU A 68 37.28 -3.76 30.56
C LEU A 68 36.01 -4.33 31.18
N ASP A 69 35.83 -5.65 31.09
CA ASP A 69 34.75 -6.33 31.78
C ASP A 69 34.82 -6.03 33.28
N ALA A 70 33.66 -5.90 33.93
CA ALA A 70 33.53 -5.68 35.36
C ALA A 70 34.26 -6.75 36.19
N SER A 71 34.42 -7.97 35.66
CA SER A 71 35.20 -9.05 36.28
C SER A 71 36.72 -8.97 36.07
N THR A 72 37.21 -8.03 35.25
CA THR A 72 38.64 -7.91 34.94
C THR A 72 39.43 -7.57 36.21
N THR A 73 40.52 -8.29 36.47
CA THR A 73 41.35 -8.05 37.65
C THR A 73 42.40 -6.98 37.39
N VAL A 74 42.41 -5.95 38.25
CA VAL A 74 43.45 -4.93 38.34
C VAL A 74 44.47 -5.34 39.40
N ALA A 75 45.72 -5.53 38.99
CA ALA A 75 46.84 -5.85 39.86
C ALA A 75 47.67 -4.59 40.17
N LEU A 76 47.79 -4.26 41.46
CA LEU A 76 48.61 -3.16 41.97
C LEU A 76 49.88 -3.74 42.60
N LYS A 77 51.05 -3.28 42.18
CA LYS A 77 52.36 -3.72 42.69
C LYS A 77 53.22 -2.51 43.07
N LEU A 78 53.56 -2.37 44.34
CA LEU A 78 54.39 -1.26 44.84
C LEU A 78 55.86 -1.69 44.95
N TYR A 79 56.77 -0.86 44.46
CA TYR A 79 58.21 -1.12 44.48
C TYR A 79 58.99 0.02 45.14
N SER A 80 60.08 -0.33 45.81
CA SER A 80 61.14 0.59 46.23
C SER A 80 62.27 0.61 45.20
N SER A 81 62.81 1.80 44.93
CA SER A 81 63.97 1.98 44.04
C SER A 81 65.16 2.58 44.80
N ARG A 82 66.33 1.93 44.78
CA ARG A 82 67.60 2.52 45.25
C ARG A 82 68.47 2.88 44.05
N LYS A 83 69.22 3.98 44.13
CA LYS A 83 69.97 4.59 43.00
C LYS A 83 70.89 3.62 42.22
N PHE A 84 71.29 2.48 42.80
CA PHE A 84 72.23 1.51 42.19
C PHE A 84 71.93 0.02 42.49
N LEU A 85 70.71 -0.37 42.87
CA LEU A 85 70.33 -1.78 43.16
C LEU A 85 68.98 -2.16 42.52
N PHE A 86 68.73 -3.47 42.34
CA PHE A 86 67.46 -4.00 41.81
C PHE A 86 66.25 -3.54 42.63
N PRO A 87 65.11 -3.22 41.99
CA PRO A 87 63.92 -2.73 42.68
C PRO A 87 63.32 -3.79 43.61
N ARG A 88 63.06 -3.42 44.86
CA ARG A 88 62.47 -4.30 45.87
C ARG A 88 60.95 -4.19 45.84
N LEU A 89 60.25 -5.30 45.59
CA LEU A 89 58.79 -5.35 45.71
C LEU A 89 58.38 -5.20 47.19
N LEU A 90 57.58 -4.19 47.47
CA LEU A 90 57.09 -3.85 48.81
C LEU A 90 55.76 -4.53 49.12
N GLY A 91 54.86 -4.64 48.13
CA GLY A 91 53.57 -5.32 48.30
C GLY A 91 52.77 -5.41 47.01
N THR A 92 51.80 -6.33 46.99
CA THR A 92 50.88 -6.52 45.86
C THR A 92 49.44 -6.66 46.31
N ALA A 93 48.50 -6.16 45.51
CA ALA A 93 47.08 -6.37 45.67
C ALA A 93 46.44 -6.65 44.31
N LYS A 94 45.34 -7.40 44.31
CA LYS A 94 44.52 -7.67 43.13
C LYS A 94 43.08 -7.34 43.50
N VAL A 95 42.42 -6.56 42.67
CA VAL A 95 41.03 -6.13 42.89
C VAL A 95 40.30 -6.13 41.56
N SER A 96 39.03 -6.54 41.52
CA SER A 96 38.26 -6.51 40.28
C SER A 96 37.88 -5.07 39.92
N VAL A 97 37.61 -4.80 38.64
CA VAL A 97 37.05 -3.50 38.21
C VAL A 97 35.76 -3.22 38.99
N ALA A 98 34.82 -4.17 39.05
CA ALA A 98 33.58 -4.00 39.81
C ALA A 98 33.81 -3.60 41.28
N ASP A 99 34.81 -4.19 41.95
CA ASP A 99 35.12 -3.88 43.35
C ASP A 99 35.77 -2.51 43.54
N ILE A 100 36.58 -2.04 42.59
CA ILE A 100 37.16 -0.69 42.65
C ILE A 100 36.06 0.37 42.62
N PHE A 101 35.03 0.16 41.79
CA PHE A 101 33.98 1.15 41.54
C PHE A 101 32.70 0.91 42.34
N ALA A 102 32.66 -0.11 43.20
CA ALA A 102 31.51 -0.44 44.03
C ALA A 102 31.16 0.74 44.97
N PRO A 103 29.91 1.26 44.95
CA PRO A 103 29.52 2.43 45.75
C PRO A 103 29.80 2.26 47.24
N ASN A 104 29.71 1.02 47.74
CA ASN A 104 29.86 0.66 49.14
C ASN A 104 31.34 0.56 49.59
N LYS A 105 32.31 0.63 48.67
CA LYS A 105 33.76 0.50 48.94
C LYS A 105 34.56 1.76 48.61
N LYS A 106 33.89 2.87 48.24
CA LYS A 106 34.49 4.13 47.76
C LYS A 106 35.59 4.72 48.66
N ASP A 107 35.53 4.44 49.97
CA ASP A 107 36.47 4.97 50.95
C ASP A 107 37.30 3.88 51.67
N GLU A 108 37.15 2.61 51.27
CA GLU A 108 37.87 1.51 51.91
C GLU A 108 39.30 1.39 51.35
N PRO A 109 40.34 1.49 52.19
CA PRO A 109 41.70 1.43 51.69
C PRO A 109 42.09 0.01 51.28
N LEU A 110 42.74 -0.11 50.13
CA LEU A 110 43.32 -1.34 49.62
C LEU A 110 44.64 -1.64 50.32
N LEU A 111 44.68 -2.76 51.03
CA LEU A 111 45.87 -3.24 51.72
C LEU A 111 46.78 -4.02 50.75
N LEU A 112 48.04 -3.61 50.61
CA LEU A 112 49.04 -4.43 49.91
C LEU A 112 49.87 -5.20 50.94
N GLY A 113 49.73 -6.52 50.88
CA GLY A 113 50.53 -7.46 51.66
C GLY A 113 51.68 -8.06 50.83
N ARG A 114 52.66 -8.63 51.54
CA ARG A 114 53.43 -9.75 50.98
C ARG A 114 52.55 -10.99 51.10
N ALA A 115 52.52 -11.82 50.06
CA ALA A 115 51.78 -13.08 50.11
C ALA A 115 52.08 -13.85 51.41
N SER A 116 51.01 -14.36 52.03
CA SER A 116 50.91 -14.85 53.41
C SER A 116 52.13 -15.59 54.00
N PRO A 117 52.46 -15.41 55.30
CA PRO A 117 52.25 -14.23 56.17
C PRO A 117 53.57 -13.45 56.35
N PRO A 118 53.54 -12.10 56.31
CA PRO A 118 53.18 -11.30 57.48
C PRO A 118 52.24 -10.11 57.15
N LEU A 119 51.81 -9.39 58.21
CA LEU A 119 50.91 -8.22 58.26
C LEU A 119 50.93 -7.28 57.02
N PRO A 120 49.77 -6.66 56.66
CA PRO A 120 49.69 -5.69 55.56
C PRO A 120 50.72 -4.58 55.79
N THR A 121 51.48 -4.25 54.75
CA THR A 121 52.66 -3.37 54.89
C THR A 121 52.46 -2.00 54.24
N VAL A 122 51.42 -1.87 53.43
CA VAL A 122 51.04 -0.66 52.69
C VAL A 122 49.52 -0.58 52.63
N SER A 123 48.98 0.63 52.70
CA SER A 123 47.56 0.91 52.48
C SER A 123 47.39 2.02 51.44
N LEU A 124 46.63 1.75 50.38
CA LEU A 124 46.36 2.68 49.29
C LEU A 124 44.86 2.96 49.17
N LYS A 125 44.47 4.21 49.02
CA LYS A 125 43.09 4.57 48.65
C LYS A 125 43.04 4.91 47.16
N ILE A 126 42.13 4.27 46.43
CA ILE A 126 41.89 4.51 45.00
C ILE A 126 40.76 5.53 44.89
N VAL A 127 41.05 6.70 44.34
CA VAL A 127 40.06 7.73 44.04
C VAL A 127 39.66 7.60 42.58
N TYR A 128 38.36 7.59 42.29
CA TYR A 128 37.82 7.36 40.96
C TYR A 128 36.66 8.30 40.60
N SER A 129 36.34 8.40 39.31
CA SER A 129 35.16 9.14 38.81
C SER A 129 34.47 8.37 37.68
N SER A 130 33.14 8.42 37.67
CA SER A 130 32.24 7.81 36.67
C SER A 130 31.47 8.85 35.85
N ASP A 131 31.58 10.14 36.19
CA ASP A 131 30.91 11.23 35.49
C ASP A 131 31.80 11.79 34.37
N ARG A 132 31.35 11.59 33.13
CA ARG A 132 32.03 12.05 31.90
C ARG A 132 32.29 13.57 31.94
N GLN A 133 31.40 14.36 32.53
CA GLN A 133 31.53 15.82 32.62
C GLN A 133 32.59 16.27 33.63
N GLU A 134 32.70 15.60 34.78
CA GLU A 134 33.75 15.89 35.76
C GLU A 134 35.14 15.55 35.22
N VAL A 135 35.26 14.44 34.49
CA VAL A 135 36.52 14.01 33.88
C VAL A 135 37.03 15.04 32.88
N ILE A 136 36.17 15.54 32.00
CA ILE A 136 36.54 16.55 31.00
C ILE A 136 36.85 17.90 31.66
N LYS A 137 36.06 18.34 32.64
CA LYS A 137 36.33 19.59 33.39
C LYS A 137 37.67 19.55 34.13
N GLY A 138 38.03 18.41 34.72
CA GLY A 138 39.33 18.21 35.38
C GLY A 138 40.51 18.29 34.41
N LEU A 139 40.36 17.74 33.20
CA LEU A 139 41.37 17.80 32.14
C LEU A 139 41.58 19.24 31.64
N VAL A 140 40.49 19.99 31.42
CA VAL A 140 40.54 21.39 30.92
C VAL A 140 41.28 22.32 31.88
N ASN A 141 41.03 22.16 33.19
CA ASN A 141 41.62 23.03 34.21
C ASN A 141 43.15 22.84 34.39
N ASN A 142 43.72 21.72 33.91
CA ASN A 142 45.15 21.42 33.99
C ASN A 142 45.98 22.00 32.84
N VAL A 143 45.34 22.61 31.83
CA VAL A 143 46.01 23.18 30.65
C VAL A 143 46.16 24.71 30.80
N SER A 144 47.39 25.19 30.98
CA SER A 144 47.68 26.63 31.09
C SER A 144 47.46 27.36 29.74
N LYS A 145 46.82 28.54 29.77
CA LYS A 145 46.58 29.41 28.60
C LYS A 145 47.89 29.84 27.90
N PRO A 146 47.95 29.86 26.55
CA PRO A 146 49.16 30.21 25.82
C PRO A 146 49.32 31.71 25.52
N GLU A 147 50.57 32.16 25.43
CA GLU A 147 51.03 33.35 24.69
C GLU A 147 52.01 32.88 23.59
N MET A 148 51.86 33.40 22.34
CA MET A 148 52.73 33.29 21.13
C MET A 148 52.25 32.43 19.90
N PRO A 149 52.73 32.73 18.65
CA PRO A 149 51.87 32.76 17.45
C PRO A 149 51.88 31.53 16.50
N LEU A 150 50.87 31.48 15.63
CA LEU A 150 50.16 30.32 15.05
C LEU A 150 50.53 29.87 13.62
N ASN A 151 51.62 30.36 13.02
CA ASN A 151 51.79 30.29 11.55
C ASN A 151 52.12 28.90 10.95
N LYS A 152 52.35 27.85 11.75
CA LYS A 152 52.83 26.53 11.26
C LYS A 152 51.70 25.50 11.01
N TYR A 153 50.44 25.81 11.37
CA TYR A 153 49.32 24.85 11.42
C TYR A 153 48.01 25.37 10.81
N SER A 154 48.07 26.27 9.83
CA SER A 154 46.89 26.94 9.24
C SER A 154 45.83 25.98 8.69
N SER A 155 46.23 24.89 8.03
CA SER A 155 45.30 23.90 7.45
C SER A 155 44.44 23.17 8.49
N ILE A 156 44.95 22.96 9.70
CA ILE A 156 44.19 22.33 10.80
C ILE A 156 43.20 23.34 11.39
N LEU A 157 43.58 24.63 11.46
CA LEU A 157 42.74 25.72 11.95
C LEU A 157 41.56 26.01 11.02
N ASP A 158 41.74 25.86 9.71
CA ASP A 158 40.68 26.03 8.72
C ASP A 158 39.58 24.94 8.89
N VAL A 159 39.98 23.66 9.00
CA VAL A 159 39.05 22.53 9.25
C VAL A 159 38.30 22.67 10.58
N LEU A 160 38.97 23.21 11.61
CA LEU A 160 38.34 23.50 12.90
C LEU A 160 37.30 24.62 12.82
N GLY A 161 37.47 25.58 11.91
CA GLY A 161 36.50 26.64 11.63
C GLY A 161 35.19 26.09 11.09
N ASP A 162 35.27 25.18 10.12
CA ASP A 162 34.10 24.53 9.50
C ASP A 162 33.37 23.61 10.50
N ILE A 163 34.13 22.83 11.28
CA ILE A 163 33.58 21.95 12.33
C ILE A 163 32.90 22.76 13.45
N LYS A 164 33.44 23.94 13.81
CA LYS A 164 32.83 24.84 14.80
C LYS A 164 31.45 25.29 14.36
N GLY A 165 31.30 25.70 13.10
CA GLY A 165 30.02 26.15 12.56
C GLY A 165 28.93 25.07 12.65
N ILE A 166 29.29 23.81 12.37
CA ILE A 166 28.36 22.68 12.44
C ILE A 166 28.05 22.27 13.90
N ILE A 167 29.05 22.30 14.79
CA ILE A 167 28.85 21.99 16.21
C ILE A 167 27.98 23.06 16.89
N ASP A 168 28.18 24.34 16.58
CA ASP A 168 27.36 25.42 17.12
C ASP A 168 25.87 25.24 16.74
N LEU A 169 25.58 24.72 15.54
CA LEU A 169 24.22 24.33 15.08
C LEU A 169 23.63 23.12 15.83
N VAL A 170 24.47 22.20 16.33
CA VAL A 170 24.05 20.92 16.94
C VAL A 170 24.00 20.99 18.48
N THR A 171 24.63 22.02 19.07
CA THR A 171 24.74 22.17 20.54
C THR A 171 23.42 22.39 21.28
N GLU A 172 22.33 22.77 20.61
CA GLU A 172 20.99 22.83 21.22
C GLU A 172 20.31 21.45 21.32
N ALA A 173 20.67 20.49 20.44
CA ALA A 173 20.00 19.20 20.32
C ALA A 173 20.75 18.04 21.02
N ASN A 174 22.07 18.15 21.24
CA ASN A 174 22.85 17.05 21.81
C ASN A 174 24.02 17.51 22.71
N PRO A 175 23.98 17.24 24.04
CA PRO A 175 25.07 17.54 24.98
C PRO A 175 26.43 16.93 24.59
N ILE A 176 26.42 15.87 23.79
CA ILE A 176 27.60 15.10 23.34
C ILE A 176 28.48 15.92 22.38
N ALA A 177 27.89 16.72 21.49
CA ALA A 177 28.63 17.57 20.55
C ALA A 177 29.42 18.68 21.27
N LYS A 178 28.82 19.23 22.33
CA LYS A 178 29.46 20.22 23.20
C LYS A 178 30.68 19.66 23.94
N MET A 179 30.64 18.38 24.31
CA MET A 179 31.74 17.69 25.00
C MET A 179 32.89 17.31 24.07
N ALA A 180 32.59 16.81 22.87
CA ALA A 180 33.60 16.54 21.83
C ALA A 180 34.36 17.82 21.44
N TRP A 181 33.64 18.94 21.31
CA TRP A 181 34.23 20.23 20.97
C TRP A 181 35.24 20.74 22.00
N VAL A 182 34.94 20.60 23.29
CA VAL A 182 35.87 20.97 24.37
C VAL A 182 37.19 20.20 24.22
N VAL A 183 37.12 18.89 23.98
CA VAL A 183 38.31 18.05 23.80
C VAL A 183 39.10 18.40 22.54
N ILE A 184 38.40 18.67 21.43
CA ILE A 184 39.00 19.14 20.19
C ILE A 184 39.77 20.45 20.49
N THR A 185 39.13 21.47 21.07
CA THR A 185 39.81 22.74 21.38
C THR A 185 41.04 22.58 22.29
N MET A 186 41.04 21.63 23.23
CA MET A 186 42.21 21.32 24.06
C MET A 186 43.40 20.77 23.25
N GLY A 187 43.14 19.87 22.28
CA GLY A 187 44.20 19.34 21.41
C GLY A 187 44.87 20.44 20.59
N VAL A 188 44.08 21.40 20.11
CA VAL A 188 44.57 22.60 19.42
C VAL A 188 45.45 23.46 20.34
N ASP A 189 45.05 23.66 21.59
CA ASP A 189 45.83 24.41 22.58
C ASP A 189 47.15 23.71 22.93
N ILE A 190 47.20 22.37 22.89
CA ILE A 190 48.41 21.59 23.09
C ILE A 190 49.34 21.70 21.86
N LEU A 191 48.80 21.65 20.65
CA LEU A 191 49.56 21.92 19.41
C LEU A 191 50.17 23.34 19.39
N ARG A 192 49.48 24.32 19.99
CA ARG A 192 50.00 25.71 20.15
C ARG A 192 51.16 25.82 21.15
N LYS A 193 51.32 24.87 22.07
CA LYS A 193 52.26 24.96 23.22
C LYS A 193 53.70 24.54 22.90
N GLN A 194 53.98 23.80 21.81
CA GLN A 194 55.29 23.18 21.57
C GLN A 194 55.83 23.40 20.14
N ASN A 195 56.99 24.07 20.04
CA ASN A 195 57.68 24.38 18.77
C ASN A 195 58.18 23.11 18.02
N ASP A 196 58.26 21.98 18.74
CA ASP A 196 58.65 20.64 18.27
C ASP A 196 57.55 19.61 18.56
N THR A 197 56.36 19.78 17.96
CA THR A 197 55.31 18.75 18.06
C THR A 197 55.62 17.58 17.12
N ASP A 198 55.78 16.37 17.67
CA ASP A 198 56.00 15.14 16.88
C ASP A 198 54.87 14.90 15.87
N LYS A 199 55.26 14.52 14.64
CA LYS A 199 54.38 14.17 13.52
C LYS A 199 53.24 13.22 13.90
N LEU A 200 53.50 12.33 14.85
CA LEU A 200 52.56 11.34 15.37
C LEU A 200 51.31 11.93 16.04
N ILE A 201 51.43 13.06 16.75
CA ILE A 201 50.27 13.73 17.35
C ILE A 201 49.46 14.47 16.29
N VAL A 202 50.13 15.05 15.30
CA VAL A 202 49.49 15.73 14.17
C VAL A 202 48.63 14.72 13.38
N GLU A 203 49.19 13.57 13.00
CA GLU A 203 48.48 12.51 12.26
C GLU A 203 47.30 11.94 13.07
N LEU A 204 47.45 11.79 14.39
CA LEU A 204 46.37 11.33 15.27
C LEU A 204 45.21 12.34 15.30
N TYR A 205 45.54 13.62 15.38
CA TYR A 205 44.57 14.70 15.43
C TYR A 205 43.83 14.87 14.09
N GLU A 206 44.55 14.79 12.96
CA GLU A 206 43.95 14.77 11.62
C GLU A 206 42.97 13.60 11.45
N THR A 207 43.34 12.40 11.90
CA THR A 207 42.47 11.21 11.86
C THR A 207 41.17 11.44 12.65
N MET A 208 41.29 12.00 13.86
CA MET A 208 40.13 12.29 14.70
C MET A 208 39.23 13.34 14.05
N LEU A 209 39.79 14.45 13.56
CA LEU A 209 39.01 15.51 12.89
C LEU A 209 38.29 14.99 11.63
N ALA A 210 38.94 14.14 10.84
CA ALA A 210 38.33 13.53 9.67
C ALA A 210 37.10 12.69 10.02
N ALA A 211 37.15 11.91 11.11
CA ALA A 211 36.01 11.14 11.58
C ALA A 211 34.84 12.04 12.01
N TYR A 212 35.12 13.16 12.67
CA TYR A 212 34.10 14.13 13.07
C TYR A 212 33.48 14.87 11.90
N ALA A 213 34.29 15.40 10.99
CA ALA A 213 33.81 16.15 9.82
C ALA A 213 32.78 15.36 9.01
N GLN A 214 32.98 14.05 8.91
CA GLN A 214 32.06 13.15 8.22
C GLN A 214 30.81 12.82 9.04
N ALA A 215 30.97 12.56 10.34
CA ALA A 215 29.84 12.35 11.25
C ALA A 215 28.94 13.59 11.40
N THR A 216 29.43 14.77 11.02
CA THR A 216 28.69 16.04 11.02
C THR A 216 28.08 16.41 9.66
N GLY A 217 28.14 15.54 8.64
CA GLY A 217 27.45 15.78 7.37
C GLY A 217 25.92 15.84 7.53
N GLU A 218 25.23 16.65 6.72
CA GLU A 218 23.76 16.86 6.79
C GLU A 218 22.95 15.56 6.85
N LYS A 219 23.39 14.52 6.14
CA LYS A 219 22.74 13.20 6.09
C LYS A 219 22.68 12.50 7.46
N PHE A 220 23.63 12.78 8.35
CA PHE A 220 23.72 12.17 9.67
C PHE A 220 23.07 13.01 10.76
N LEU A 221 23.17 14.35 10.66
CA LEU A 221 22.60 15.28 11.64
C LEU A 221 21.08 15.16 11.75
N ASN A 222 20.39 14.96 10.64
CA ASN A 222 18.93 14.78 10.61
C ASN A 222 18.46 13.46 11.25
N ARG A 223 19.38 12.53 11.56
CA ARG A 223 19.12 11.18 12.10
C ARG A 223 19.97 10.88 13.34
N ILE A 224 20.37 11.92 14.06
CA ILE A 224 21.30 11.83 15.19
C ILE A 224 20.84 10.87 16.30
N VAL A 225 19.51 10.70 16.46
CA VAL A 225 18.91 9.78 17.44
C VAL A 225 19.14 8.31 17.06
N GLU A 226 19.06 8.01 15.77
CA GLU A 226 19.17 6.64 15.23
C GLU A 226 20.62 6.14 15.25
N PHE A 227 21.57 7.02 14.92
CA PHE A 227 23.00 6.73 14.95
C PHE A 227 23.65 6.93 16.33
N GLY A 228 22.85 7.16 17.38
CA GLY A 228 23.31 7.43 18.75
C GLY A 228 24.44 6.50 19.25
N PRO A 229 24.38 5.17 19.06
CA PRO A 229 25.45 4.27 19.47
C PRO A 229 26.81 4.54 18.78
N ILE A 230 26.80 4.90 17.50
CA ILE A 230 28.02 5.21 16.73
C ILE A 230 28.60 6.54 17.21
N TYR A 231 27.76 7.55 17.44
CA TYR A 231 28.17 8.83 18.03
C TYR A 231 28.75 8.69 19.43
N ASN A 232 28.17 7.83 20.27
CA ASN A 232 28.70 7.52 21.59
C ASN A 232 30.10 6.91 21.51
N SER A 233 30.32 5.98 20.57
CA SER A 233 31.64 5.38 20.34
C SER A 233 32.67 6.42 19.88
N LEU A 234 32.27 7.37 19.03
CA LEU A 234 33.14 8.45 18.56
C LEU A 234 33.60 9.34 19.73
N VAL A 235 32.68 9.67 20.64
CA VAL A 235 32.97 10.52 21.81
C VAL A 235 33.81 9.80 22.85
N ASP A 236 33.52 8.54 23.13
CA ASP A 236 34.32 7.75 24.07
C ASP A 236 35.77 7.63 23.59
N GLN A 237 35.97 7.43 22.29
CA GLN A 237 37.29 7.38 21.68
C GLN A 237 37.99 8.74 21.69
N THR A 238 37.23 9.83 21.63
CA THR A 238 37.74 11.20 21.72
C THR A 238 38.25 11.53 23.13
N ILE A 239 37.57 11.03 24.17
CA ILE A 239 38.05 11.15 25.55
C ILE A 239 39.36 10.37 25.75
N VAL A 240 39.48 9.18 25.17
CA VAL A 240 40.72 8.39 25.18
C VAL A 240 41.86 9.16 24.49
N CYS A 241 41.59 9.76 23.32
CA CYS A 241 42.54 10.60 22.60
C CYS A 241 42.98 11.80 23.43
N ALA A 242 42.05 12.52 24.08
CA ALA A 242 42.34 13.69 24.93
C ALA A 242 43.35 13.37 26.04
N LYS A 243 43.11 12.25 26.75
CA LYS A 243 43.96 11.81 27.86
C LYS A 243 45.35 11.39 27.38
N PHE A 244 45.41 10.70 26.25
CA PHE A 244 46.68 10.36 25.62
C PHE A 244 47.50 11.62 25.32
N ILE A 245 46.87 12.65 24.75
CA ILE A 245 47.52 13.92 24.42
C ILE A 245 47.95 14.68 25.68
N GLU A 246 47.16 14.69 26.76
CA GLU A 246 47.55 15.30 28.05
C GLU A 246 48.80 14.61 28.65
N ILE A 247 48.81 13.27 28.68
CA ILE A 247 49.95 12.48 29.18
C ILE A 247 51.19 12.73 28.32
N TYR A 248 51.01 12.84 27.00
CA TYR A 248 52.07 13.14 26.05
C TYR A 248 52.65 14.55 26.28
N ALA A 249 51.80 15.56 26.45
CA ALA A 249 52.19 16.96 26.67
C ALA A 249 53.01 17.15 27.95
N ASN A 250 52.70 16.38 29.01
CA ASN A 250 53.34 16.43 30.32
C ASN A 250 54.70 15.67 30.43
N LYS A 251 55.15 15.00 29.36
CA LYS A 251 56.49 14.37 29.30
C LYS A 251 57.45 15.28 28.52
N GLY A 252 58.63 15.58 29.08
CA GLY A 252 59.68 16.32 28.35
C GLY A 252 60.33 15.49 27.22
N LEU A 253 61.08 16.15 26.32
CA LEU A 253 61.67 15.57 25.10
C LEU A 253 62.36 14.21 25.31
N ILE A 254 63.23 14.07 26.31
CA ILE A 254 63.96 12.82 26.61
C ILE A 254 63.01 11.71 27.12
N GLY A 255 61.92 12.07 27.79
CA GLY A 255 60.91 11.12 28.29
C GLY A 255 59.96 10.58 27.22
N ARG A 256 59.93 11.22 26.04
CA ARG A 256 59.17 10.77 24.87
C ARG A 256 59.96 9.76 24.03
N ILE A 257 61.26 10.01 23.84
CA ILE A 257 62.16 9.17 23.04
C ILE A 257 62.41 7.79 23.67
N VAL A 258 62.39 7.69 25.01
CA VAL A 258 62.68 6.44 25.76
C VAL A 258 61.45 5.52 25.93
N ASN A 259 60.25 5.95 25.49
CA ASN A 259 58.98 5.23 25.72
C ASN A 259 58.44 4.61 24.41
N GLY A 260 58.82 3.35 24.12
CA GLY A 260 58.34 2.62 22.92
C GLY A 260 56.81 2.46 22.83
N ASN A 261 56.09 2.50 23.96
CA ASN A 261 54.64 2.28 24.00
C ASN A 261 53.78 3.48 23.51
N LEU A 262 54.34 4.69 23.38
CA LEU A 262 53.54 5.87 23.00
C LEU A 262 53.12 5.84 21.53
N ALA A 263 53.99 5.36 20.65
CA ALA A 263 53.69 5.30 19.23
C ALA A 263 52.66 4.21 18.89
N GLU A 264 52.73 3.07 19.57
CA GLU A 264 51.74 1.99 19.43
C GLU A 264 50.36 2.41 19.93
N GLU A 265 50.29 3.12 21.07
CA GLU A 265 49.02 3.59 21.60
C GLU A 265 48.37 4.65 20.68
N ALA A 266 49.14 5.57 20.11
CA ALA A 266 48.60 6.52 19.12
C ALA A 266 48.04 5.82 17.88
N LYS A 267 48.76 4.82 17.35
CA LYS A 267 48.26 4.01 16.21
C LYS A 267 46.98 3.25 16.55
N ARG A 268 46.89 2.69 17.76
CA ARG A 268 45.68 2.01 18.25
C ARG A 268 44.50 2.98 18.34
N ILE A 269 44.73 4.21 18.79
CA ILE A 269 43.70 5.24 18.86
C ILE A 269 43.26 5.66 17.45
N GLN A 270 44.20 5.85 16.51
CA GLN A 270 43.92 6.13 15.10
C GLN A 270 43.08 5.02 14.46
N GLN A 271 43.44 3.76 14.65
CA GLN A 271 42.73 2.62 14.07
C GLN A 271 41.28 2.55 14.53
N LYS A 272 41.01 2.79 15.82
CA LYS A 272 39.64 2.84 16.33
C LYS A 272 38.80 3.96 15.71
N PHE A 273 39.39 5.12 15.42
CA PHE A 273 38.67 6.18 14.69
C PHE A 273 38.31 5.76 13.26
N HIS A 274 39.20 5.03 12.57
CA HIS A 274 38.91 4.46 11.25
C HIS A 274 37.79 3.41 11.32
N GLU A 275 37.79 2.52 12.32
CA GLU A 275 36.73 1.51 12.49
C GLU A 275 35.36 2.13 12.75
N ILE A 276 35.31 3.21 13.55
CA ILE A 276 34.07 3.96 13.81
C ILE A 276 33.58 4.61 12.51
N TYR A 277 34.51 5.11 11.70
CA TYR A 277 34.22 5.68 10.40
C TYR A 277 33.66 4.65 9.40
N ASP A 278 34.26 3.47 9.30
CA ASP A 278 33.78 2.40 8.41
C ASP A 278 32.35 1.95 8.77
N LYS A 279 32.02 1.89 10.08
CA LYS A 279 30.66 1.60 10.55
C LYS A 279 29.64 2.67 10.12
N LEU A 280 30.06 3.93 10.10
CA LEU A 280 29.22 5.05 9.66
C LEU A 280 28.90 4.94 8.15
N LEU A 281 29.89 4.56 7.33
CA LEU A 281 29.70 4.35 5.89
C LEU A 281 28.80 3.15 5.57
N LEU A 282 28.98 2.04 6.31
CA LEU A 282 28.22 0.81 6.08
C LEU A 282 26.73 1.00 6.37
N ALA A 283 26.40 1.72 7.45
CA ALA A 283 25.02 2.04 7.80
C ALA A 283 24.32 2.92 6.75
N LEU A 284 25.04 3.86 6.11
CA LEU A 284 24.48 4.64 4.99
C LEU A 284 24.24 3.78 3.74
N ALA A 285 25.12 2.82 3.46
CA ALA A 285 25.00 1.98 2.27
C ALA A 285 23.76 1.07 2.36
N GLU A 286 23.49 0.51 3.54
CA GLU A 286 22.32 -0.32 3.81
C GLU A 286 21.00 0.46 3.65
N ASP A 287 20.92 1.66 4.23
CA ASP A 287 19.73 2.51 4.16
C ASP A 287 19.44 3.02 2.74
N ASN A 288 20.48 3.44 1.99
CA ASN A 288 20.30 3.82 0.59
C ASN A 288 19.87 2.62 -0.27
N HIS A 289 20.36 1.42 0.03
CA HIS A 289 19.92 0.21 -0.67
C HIS A 289 18.44 -0.09 -0.42
N GLU A 290 17.97 0.00 0.83
CA GLU A 290 16.55 -0.16 1.14
C GLU A 290 15.66 0.88 0.46
N LEU A 291 16.07 2.16 0.47
CA LEU A 291 15.33 3.24 -0.17
C LEU A 291 15.27 3.08 -1.70
N LEU A 292 16.39 2.72 -2.33
CA LEU A 292 16.45 2.43 -3.77
C LEU A 292 15.57 1.22 -4.12
N THR A 293 15.64 0.13 -3.36
CA THR A 293 14.79 -1.05 -3.63
C THR A 293 13.30 -0.74 -3.43
N ALA A 294 12.94 0.13 -2.49
CA ALA A 294 11.56 0.57 -2.30
C ALA A 294 11.08 1.47 -3.45
N GLN A 295 11.94 2.37 -3.94
CA GLN A 295 11.65 3.20 -5.12
C GLN A 295 11.52 2.35 -6.38
N SER A 296 12.46 1.43 -6.64
CA SER A 296 12.38 0.50 -7.78
C SER A 296 11.12 -0.34 -7.74
N ARG A 297 10.73 -0.88 -6.58
CA ARG A 297 9.46 -1.60 -6.40
C ARG A 297 8.24 -0.73 -6.74
N LYS A 298 8.22 0.52 -6.28
CA LYS A 298 7.13 1.46 -6.63
C LYS A 298 7.06 1.74 -8.13
N THR A 299 8.20 1.94 -8.78
CA THR A 299 8.26 2.16 -10.24
C THR A 299 7.77 0.94 -10.99
N GLN A 300 8.23 -0.26 -10.62
CA GLN A 300 7.80 -1.51 -11.22
C GLN A 300 6.30 -1.75 -11.06
N ILE A 301 5.74 -1.51 -9.86
CA ILE A 301 4.29 -1.60 -9.64
C ILE A 301 3.52 -0.66 -10.56
N LYS A 302 4.03 0.56 -10.77
CA LYS A 302 3.41 1.52 -11.66
C LYS A 302 3.46 1.08 -13.12
N GLU A 303 4.60 0.57 -13.58
CA GLU A 303 4.75 0.00 -14.94
C GLU A 303 3.79 -1.18 -15.17
N THR A 304 3.70 -2.11 -14.22
CA THR A 304 2.74 -3.21 -14.25
C THR A 304 1.30 -2.71 -14.32
N GLN A 305 0.95 -1.70 -13.51
CA GLN A 305 -0.38 -1.10 -13.55
C GLN A 305 -0.68 -0.46 -14.89
N ASP A 306 0.29 0.21 -15.52
CA ASP A 306 0.13 0.82 -16.85
C ASP A 306 0.00 -0.25 -17.95
N ASN A 307 0.74 -1.35 -17.87
CA ASN A 307 0.67 -2.47 -18.83
C ASN A 307 -0.65 -3.26 -18.75
N LEU A 308 -1.17 -3.46 -17.54
CA LEU A 308 -2.39 -4.24 -17.30
C LEU A 308 -3.67 -3.40 -17.40
N LYS A 309 -3.53 -2.07 -17.51
CA LYS A 309 -4.66 -1.15 -17.47
C LYS A 309 -5.67 -1.46 -18.60
N PRO A 310 -6.95 -1.66 -18.27
CA PRO A 310 -7.97 -1.89 -19.29
C PRO A 310 -8.22 -0.64 -20.14
N SER A 311 -8.59 -0.85 -21.40
CA SER A 311 -8.94 0.23 -22.34
C SER A 311 -10.20 0.99 -21.93
N SER A 312 -11.17 0.29 -21.33
CA SER A 312 -12.40 0.89 -20.80
C SER A 312 -12.95 0.05 -19.64
N ILE A 313 -13.58 0.72 -18.66
CA ILE A 313 -14.31 0.08 -17.56
C ILE A 313 -15.72 0.66 -17.55
N LEU A 314 -16.71 -0.22 -17.68
CA LEU A 314 -18.10 0.21 -17.64
C LEU A 314 -18.55 0.54 -16.21
N LYS A 315 -19.33 1.62 -16.09
CA LYS A 315 -20.02 1.94 -14.84
C LYS A 315 -21.04 0.84 -14.50
N PRO A 316 -21.28 0.56 -13.20
CA PRO A 316 -22.31 -0.37 -12.79
C PRO A 316 -23.70 0.13 -13.21
N LYS A 317 -24.64 -0.80 -13.40
CA LYS A 317 -26.06 -0.48 -13.60
C LYS A 317 -26.70 -0.01 -12.28
N ASN A 318 -27.94 0.45 -12.34
CA ASN A 318 -28.68 0.81 -11.13
C ASN A 318 -28.84 -0.40 -10.20
N PRO A 319 -28.66 -0.24 -8.89
CA PRO A 319 -28.87 -1.31 -7.92
C PRO A 319 -30.34 -1.75 -7.88
N CYS A 320 -30.60 -2.85 -7.18
CA CYS A 320 -31.94 -3.32 -6.85
C CYS A 320 -32.69 -2.25 -6.06
N LEU A 321 -34.01 -2.22 -6.19
CA LEU A 321 -34.87 -1.42 -5.33
C LEU A 321 -34.79 -1.98 -3.90
N ASP A 322 -34.73 -1.11 -2.90
CA ASP A 322 -34.69 -1.53 -1.50
C ASP A 322 -35.89 -2.42 -1.15
N GLY A 323 -35.63 -3.52 -0.44
CA GLY A 323 -36.64 -4.52 -0.11
C GLY A 323 -36.88 -5.57 -1.21
N THR A 324 -36.20 -5.49 -2.36
CA THR A 324 -36.27 -6.51 -3.42
C THR A 324 -35.02 -7.38 -3.45
N ARG A 325 -35.14 -8.64 -3.88
CA ARG A 325 -34.02 -9.60 -4.03
C ARG A 325 -33.21 -9.86 -2.76
N ASP A 326 -33.73 -9.50 -1.58
CA ASP A 326 -32.99 -9.57 -0.32
C ASP A 326 -32.60 -11.00 0.07
N GLN A 327 -33.44 -12.00 -0.23
CA GLN A 327 -33.11 -13.39 0.06
C GLN A 327 -31.95 -13.88 -0.81
N ILE A 328 -31.99 -13.61 -2.11
CA ILE A 328 -30.90 -13.98 -3.03
C ILE A 328 -29.60 -13.27 -2.64
N LEU A 329 -29.67 -11.98 -2.31
CA LEU A 329 -28.52 -11.23 -1.80
C LEU A 329 -27.97 -11.84 -0.51
N LYS A 330 -28.85 -12.27 0.40
CA LYS A 330 -28.47 -12.96 1.64
C LYS A 330 -27.80 -14.30 1.35
N ASP A 331 -28.31 -15.08 0.40
CA ASP A 331 -27.73 -16.37 0.02
C ASP A 331 -26.36 -16.20 -0.63
N MET A 332 -26.19 -15.19 -1.50
CA MET A 332 -24.88 -14.82 -2.05
C MET A 332 -23.92 -14.37 -0.95
N MET A 333 -24.33 -13.52 -0.02
CA MET A 333 -23.48 -13.08 1.10
C MET A 333 -23.09 -14.23 2.03
N ASN A 334 -24.02 -15.12 2.34
CA ASN A 334 -23.76 -16.34 3.11
C ASN A 334 -22.73 -17.23 2.39
N TRP A 335 -22.83 -17.38 1.07
CA TRP A 335 -21.85 -18.13 0.27
C TRP A 335 -20.46 -17.49 0.35
N ILE A 336 -20.37 -16.16 0.20
CA ILE A 336 -19.10 -15.45 0.31
C ILE A 336 -18.44 -15.75 1.67
N GLU A 337 -19.23 -15.75 2.76
CA GLU A 337 -18.76 -15.95 4.14
C GLU A 337 -18.39 -17.40 4.51
N ARG A 338 -19.08 -18.40 3.95
CA ARG A 338 -18.89 -19.82 4.32
C ARG A 338 -17.55 -20.42 3.89
N CYS A 339 -16.78 -19.73 3.05
CA CYS A 339 -15.50 -20.20 2.52
C CYS A 339 -15.54 -21.57 1.84
N ASN A 340 -16.69 -21.94 1.29
CA ASN A 340 -16.88 -23.15 0.51
C ASN A 340 -17.17 -22.77 -0.96
N GLY A 341 -16.37 -23.29 -1.89
CA GLY A 341 -16.45 -22.94 -3.32
C GLY A 341 -15.57 -21.77 -3.73
N TYR A 342 -15.11 -21.83 -4.98
CA TYR A 342 -14.21 -20.84 -5.58
C TYR A 342 -14.95 -19.87 -6.48
N SER A 343 -16.01 -20.35 -7.13
CA SER A 343 -16.80 -19.62 -8.11
C SER A 343 -18.29 -19.78 -7.83
N LEU A 344 -19.03 -18.67 -7.90
CA LEU A 344 -20.49 -18.65 -7.87
C LEU A 344 -21.01 -18.04 -9.16
N TRP A 345 -21.87 -18.77 -9.86
CA TRP A 345 -22.50 -18.31 -11.07
C TRP A 345 -23.95 -17.96 -10.79
N CYS A 346 -24.31 -16.71 -11.07
CA CYS A 346 -25.68 -16.22 -11.01
C CYS A 346 -26.26 -16.28 -12.42
N THR A 347 -27.07 -17.31 -12.67
CA THR A 347 -27.68 -17.53 -13.99
C THR A 347 -29.09 -16.97 -14.06
N GLY A 348 -29.45 -16.48 -15.23
CA GLY A 348 -30.85 -16.20 -15.54
C GLY A 348 -31.09 -15.51 -16.88
N MET A 349 -32.33 -15.52 -17.33
CA MET A 349 -32.79 -14.98 -18.59
C MET A 349 -32.58 -13.47 -18.69
N ALA A 350 -32.71 -12.94 -19.90
CA ALA A 350 -32.68 -11.50 -20.13
C ALA A 350 -33.79 -10.83 -19.30
N GLY A 351 -33.46 -9.71 -18.64
CA GLY A 351 -34.47 -8.92 -17.92
C GLY A 351 -34.88 -9.41 -16.53
N THR A 352 -34.24 -10.46 -15.99
CA THR A 352 -34.46 -10.90 -14.60
C THR A 352 -33.78 -10.02 -13.55
N GLY A 353 -32.93 -9.07 -13.95
CA GLY A 353 -32.29 -8.10 -13.05
C GLY A 353 -30.89 -8.48 -12.53
N LYS A 354 -30.20 -9.44 -13.18
CA LYS A 354 -28.83 -9.86 -12.83
C LYS A 354 -27.86 -8.70 -12.57
N SER A 355 -27.75 -7.74 -13.49
CA SER A 355 -26.81 -6.62 -13.32
C SER A 355 -27.19 -5.66 -12.19
N SER A 356 -28.47 -5.52 -11.86
CA SER A 356 -28.92 -4.77 -10.68
C SER A 356 -28.58 -5.50 -9.39
N LEU A 357 -28.70 -6.83 -9.38
CA LEU A 357 -28.26 -7.67 -8.28
C LEU A 357 -26.75 -7.56 -8.06
N MET A 358 -25.95 -7.67 -9.13
CA MET A 358 -24.49 -7.51 -9.08
C MET A 358 -24.09 -6.10 -8.60
N SER A 359 -24.79 -5.05 -9.04
CA SER A 359 -24.55 -3.68 -8.61
C SER A 359 -24.85 -3.47 -7.11
N THR A 360 -25.91 -4.09 -6.60
CA THR A 360 -26.23 -4.06 -5.17
C THR A 360 -25.18 -4.78 -4.35
N LEU A 361 -24.77 -5.97 -4.79
CA LEU A 361 -23.73 -6.75 -4.13
C LEU A 361 -22.39 -6.02 -4.12
N ARG A 362 -22.01 -5.40 -5.26
CA ARG A 362 -20.85 -4.52 -5.36
C ARG A 362 -20.87 -3.44 -4.29
N SER A 363 -21.98 -2.74 -4.12
CA SER A 363 -22.13 -1.68 -3.13
C SER A 363 -21.98 -2.21 -1.69
N ARG A 364 -22.61 -3.34 -1.37
CA ARG A 364 -22.48 -4.00 -0.05
C ARG A 364 -21.04 -4.44 0.26
N LEU A 365 -20.28 -4.85 -0.76
CA LEU A 365 -18.88 -5.27 -0.59
C LEU A 365 -17.88 -4.10 -0.54
N ALA A 366 -18.21 -2.97 -1.16
CA ALA A 366 -17.39 -1.77 -1.13
C ALA A 366 -17.50 -1.03 0.21
N SER A 367 -18.68 -1.06 0.84
CA SER A 367 -19.01 -0.36 2.09
C SER A 367 -19.08 -1.34 3.25
N THR A 368 -17.96 -1.65 3.91
CA THR A 368 -17.95 -2.52 5.10
C THR A 368 -17.66 -1.76 6.39
N ASP A 369 -18.27 -2.19 7.48
CA ASP A 369 -18.16 -1.59 8.83
C ASP A 369 -16.73 -1.61 9.40
N ALA A 370 -15.84 -2.44 8.86
CA ALA A 370 -14.44 -2.56 9.28
C ALA A 370 -13.48 -1.61 8.54
N GLY A 371 -14.00 -0.70 7.70
CA GLY A 371 -13.21 0.33 7.01
C GLY A 371 -12.32 -0.19 5.87
N ARG A 372 -12.51 -1.44 5.42
CA ARG A 372 -11.79 -2.02 4.27
C ARG A 372 -12.75 -2.68 3.28
N SER A 373 -12.71 -2.25 2.03
CA SER A 373 -13.49 -2.87 0.95
C SER A 373 -13.15 -4.37 0.82
N ARG A 374 -14.17 -5.21 0.60
CA ARG A 374 -14.02 -6.61 0.21
C ARG A 374 -14.09 -6.80 -1.30
N LEU A 375 -14.50 -5.76 -2.02
CA LEU A 375 -14.58 -5.77 -3.47
C LEU A 375 -13.17 -5.56 -4.05
N GLY A 376 -12.58 -6.62 -4.59
CA GLY A 376 -11.29 -6.56 -5.28
C GLY A 376 -11.41 -6.08 -6.72
N CYS A 377 -12.51 -6.42 -7.39
CA CYS A 377 -12.75 -6.03 -8.78
C CYS A 377 -14.24 -6.14 -9.13
N TYR A 378 -14.72 -5.22 -9.98
CA TYR A 378 -16.03 -5.31 -10.63
C TYR A 378 -15.87 -4.99 -12.11
N ILE A 379 -16.21 -5.95 -12.95
CA ILE A 379 -16.16 -5.84 -14.42
C ILE A 379 -17.58 -6.06 -14.92
N ARG A 380 -18.03 -5.18 -15.82
CA ARG A 380 -19.32 -5.34 -16.50
C ARG A 380 -19.08 -5.30 -18.00
N TYR A 381 -19.67 -6.26 -18.69
CA TYR A 381 -19.67 -6.33 -20.14
C TYR A 381 -20.99 -5.81 -20.74
N ASP A 382 -20.91 -5.36 -21.98
CA ASP A 382 -22.02 -4.83 -22.76
C ASP A 382 -21.66 -4.97 -24.23
N ARG A 383 -22.40 -5.82 -24.95
CA ARG A 383 -22.11 -6.18 -26.34
C ARG A 383 -22.05 -4.97 -27.27
N LYS A 384 -22.74 -3.88 -26.91
CA LYS A 384 -22.74 -2.62 -27.68
C LYS A 384 -21.47 -1.79 -27.53
N VAL A 385 -20.67 -2.05 -26.48
CA VAL A 385 -19.44 -1.28 -26.22
C VAL A 385 -18.20 -2.10 -26.57
N TYR A 386 -18.11 -3.34 -26.08
CA TYR A 386 -17.04 -4.28 -26.42
C TYR A 386 -17.43 -5.70 -26.07
N THR A 387 -17.02 -6.65 -26.92
CA THR A 387 -17.26 -8.09 -26.74
C THR A 387 -16.00 -8.87 -26.36
N ASP A 388 -14.82 -8.24 -26.45
CA ASP A 388 -13.54 -8.89 -26.28
C ASP A 388 -13.23 -9.23 -24.79
N LEU A 389 -12.95 -10.51 -24.53
CA LEU A 389 -12.56 -11.05 -23.23
C LEU A 389 -11.04 -11.16 -23.04
N SER A 390 -10.23 -10.84 -24.06
CA SER A 390 -8.77 -10.98 -24.03
C SER A 390 -8.11 -10.24 -22.86
N GLN A 391 -8.73 -9.14 -22.41
CA GLN A 391 -8.26 -8.31 -21.30
C GLN A 391 -8.85 -8.68 -19.93
N LEU A 392 -9.73 -9.69 -19.82
CA LEU A 392 -10.41 -10.01 -18.56
C LEU A 392 -9.42 -10.27 -17.43
N VAL A 393 -8.44 -11.15 -17.65
CA VAL A 393 -7.43 -11.49 -16.65
C VAL A 393 -6.58 -10.28 -16.28
N ASN A 394 -6.14 -9.50 -17.27
CA ASN A 394 -5.37 -8.28 -17.04
C ASN A 394 -6.15 -7.25 -16.23
N THR A 395 -7.46 -7.11 -16.49
CA THR A 395 -8.35 -6.19 -15.76
C THR A 395 -8.51 -6.60 -14.30
N ILE A 396 -8.63 -7.90 -14.03
CA ILE A 396 -8.68 -8.43 -12.66
C ILE A 396 -7.34 -8.16 -11.95
N ALA A 397 -6.21 -8.47 -12.61
CA ALA A 397 -4.88 -8.24 -12.06
C ALA A 397 -4.62 -6.76 -11.78
N TYR A 398 -4.95 -5.87 -12.72
CA TYR A 398 -4.91 -4.41 -12.55
C TYR A 398 -5.71 -3.96 -11.32
N SER A 399 -6.96 -4.40 -11.21
CA SER A 399 -7.83 -4.02 -10.09
C SER A 399 -7.28 -4.48 -8.75
N LEU A 400 -6.73 -5.70 -8.70
CA LEU A 400 -6.06 -6.23 -7.51
C LEU A 400 -4.77 -5.49 -7.16
N CYS A 401 -3.99 -5.04 -8.15
CA CYS A 401 -2.84 -4.16 -7.92
C CYS A 401 -3.25 -2.82 -7.30
N THR A 402 -4.44 -2.30 -7.61
CA THR A 402 -4.97 -1.09 -6.97
C THR A 402 -5.59 -1.34 -5.59
N PHE A 403 -5.93 -2.59 -5.29
CA PHE A 403 -6.62 -2.98 -4.07
C PHE A 403 -5.67 -3.16 -2.86
N ASP A 404 -4.52 -3.82 -3.02
CA ASP A 404 -3.54 -4.04 -1.95
C ASP A 404 -2.10 -4.04 -2.48
N ASN A 405 -1.22 -3.22 -1.89
CA ASN A 405 0.17 -3.09 -2.33
C ASN A 405 0.98 -4.40 -2.27
N ARG A 406 0.65 -5.33 -1.37
CA ARG A 406 1.32 -6.63 -1.28
C ARG A 406 0.95 -7.51 -2.47
N ILE A 407 -0.32 -7.48 -2.86
CA ILE A 407 -0.78 -8.14 -4.09
C ILE A 407 -0.12 -7.50 -5.30
N ALA A 408 -0.09 -6.16 -5.36
CA ALA A 408 0.57 -5.43 -6.44
C ALA A 408 2.04 -5.85 -6.60
N THR A 409 2.76 -5.94 -5.49
CA THR A 409 4.17 -6.37 -5.48
C THR A 409 4.34 -7.79 -6.04
N ALA A 410 3.49 -8.73 -5.63
CA ALA A 410 3.56 -10.12 -6.10
C ALA A 410 3.23 -10.25 -7.60
N ILE A 411 2.19 -9.55 -8.07
CA ILE A 411 1.80 -9.55 -9.48
C ILE A 411 2.89 -8.91 -10.35
N SER A 412 3.46 -7.79 -9.92
CA SER A 412 4.55 -7.11 -10.64
C SER A 412 5.81 -7.95 -10.77
N GLU A 413 6.12 -8.78 -9.77
CA GLU A 413 7.24 -9.70 -9.84
C GLU A 413 6.96 -10.86 -10.81
N ALA A 414 5.75 -11.41 -10.79
CA ALA A 414 5.33 -12.45 -11.73
C ALA A 414 5.33 -11.96 -13.19
N GLU A 415 4.80 -10.75 -13.44
CA GLU A 415 4.81 -10.12 -14.76
C GLU A 415 6.23 -9.93 -15.27
N ARG A 416 7.14 -9.42 -14.43
CA ARG A 416 8.54 -9.20 -14.79
C ARG A 416 9.27 -10.50 -15.14
N THR A 417 9.09 -11.55 -14.32
CA THR A 417 9.75 -12.84 -14.54
C THR A 417 9.23 -13.56 -15.79
N GLN A 418 7.97 -13.32 -16.17
CA GLN A 418 7.30 -13.96 -17.32
C GLN A 418 7.01 -13.02 -18.49
N ALA A 419 7.71 -11.88 -18.57
CA ALA A 419 7.41 -10.81 -19.54
C ALA A 419 7.46 -11.27 -21.01
N SER A 420 8.28 -12.28 -21.33
CA SER A 420 8.42 -12.82 -22.68
C SER A 420 7.34 -13.83 -23.07
N SER A 421 6.73 -14.53 -22.09
CA SER A 421 5.74 -15.59 -22.32
C SER A 421 4.29 -15.09 -22.20
N LEU A 422 4.05 -14.07 -21.37
CA LEU A 422 2.71 -13.53 -21.12
C LEU A 422 1.96 -13.04 -22.38
N PRO A 423 2.58 -12.36 -23.37
CA PRO A 423 1.86 -11.88 -24.54
C PRO A 423 1.23 -13.00 -25.38
N SER A 424 1.91 -14.15 -25.50
CA SER A 424 1.48 -15.31 -26.27
C SER A 424 0.72 -16.37 -25.46
N SER A 425 0.56 -16.16 -24.15
CA SER A 425 -0.10 -17.11 -23.25
C SER A 425 -1.62 -17.15 -23.45
N GLY A 426 -2.19 -18.35 -23.34
CA GLY A 426 -3.64 -18.56 -23.32
C GLY A 426 -4.29 -18.07 -22.01
N PRO A 427 -5.64 -18.06 -21.93
CA PRO A 427 -6.37 -17.56 -20.76
C PRO A 427 -6.00 -18.26 -19.45
N GLN A 428 -5.83 -19.59 -19.49
CA GLN A 428 -5.49 -20.39 -18.31
C GLN A 428 -4.10 -20.06 -17.76
N ASP A 429 -3.09 -20.01 -18.63
CA ASP A 429 -1.73 -19.63 -18.23
C ASP A 429 -1.66 -18.20 -17.73
N LYS A 430 -2.34 -17.25 -18.39
CA LYS A 430 -2.42 -15.87 -17.90
C LYS A 430 -3.05 -15.80 -16.51
N PHE A 431 -4.17 -16.50 -16.29
CA PHE A 431 -4.84 -16.50 -14.99
C PHE A 431 -3.95 -17.13 -13.91
N ARG A 432 -3.25 -18.22 -14.23
CA ARG A 432 -2.30 -18.85 -13.32
C ARG A 432 -1.13 -17.93 -12.96
N ILE A 433 -0.44 -17.39 -13.97
CA ILE A 433 0.78 -16.59 -13.83
C ILE A 433 0.50 -15.24 -13.16
N LEU A 434 -0.59 -14.55 -13.53
CA LEU A 434 -0.87 -13.21 -13.02
C LEU A 434 -1.70 -13.20 -11.73
N LEU A 435 -2.45 -14.27 -11.45
CA LEU A 435 -3.38 -14.29 -10.32
C LEU A 435 -3.09 -15.43 -9.36
N GLN A 436 -3.20 -16.69 -9.78
CA GLN A 436 -3.16 -17.82 -8.82
C GLN A 436 -1.80 -17.95 -8.12
N GLU A 437 -0.71 -18.04 -8.89
CA GLU A 437 0.65 -18.18 -8.36
C GLU A 437 1.08 -16.99 -7.49
N PRO A 438 0.97 -15.72 -7.94
CA PRO A 438 1.40 -14.59 -7.12
C PRO A 438 0.54 -14.43 -5.86
N LEU A 439 -0.78 -14.58 -5.94
CA LEU A 439 -1.65 -14.45 -4.76
C LEU A 439 -1.36 -15.54 -3.71
N ALA A 440 -0.88 -16.72 -4.11
CA ALA A 440 -0.52 -17.79 -3.17
C ALA A 440 0.71 -17.44 -2.32
N THR A 441 1.55 -16.51 -2.79
CA THR A 441 2.72 -16.02 -2.04
C THR A 441 2.38 -14.93 -1.02
N VAL A 442 1.20 -14.31 -1.14
CA VAL A 442 0.82 -13.15 -0.31
C VAL A 442 0.20 -13.59 1.00
N GLN A 443 0.78 -13.12 2.11
CA GLN A 443 0.20 -13.30 3.44
C GLN A 443 -0.84 -12.21 3.72
N LEU A 444 -2.12 -12.51 3.43
CA LEU A 444 -3.26 -11.67 3.76
C LEU A 444 -3.98 -12.17 5.02
N ASN A 445 -4.64 -11.26 5.74
CA ASN A 445 -5.54 -11.64 6.83
C ASN A 445 -6.73 -12.41 6.25
N LYS A 446 -6.74 -13.73 6.45
CA LYS A 446 -7.72 -14.66 5.88
C LYS A 446 -9.15 -14.53 6.44
N GLN A 447 -9.40 -13.56 7.31
CA GLN A 447 -10.67 -13.41 8.01
C GLN A 447 -11.80 -12.83 7.15
N SER A 448 -11.47 -12.15 6.04
CA SER A 448 -12.47 -11.57 5.15
C SER A 448 -12.15 -11.85 3.68
N PRO A 449 -13.01 -12.58 2.95
CA PRO A 449 -12.80 -12.88 1.54
C PRO A 449 -12.81 -11.63 0.66
N ILE A 450 -11.89 -11.60 -0.33
CA ILE A 450 -11.83 -10.64 -1.43
C ILE A 450 -12.69 -11.20 -2.57
N VAL A 451 -13.57 -10.36 -3.11
CA VAL A 451 -14.57 -10.76 -4.10
C VAL A 451 -14.32 -10.06 -5.43
N ILE A 452 -14.35 -10.86 -6.49
CA ILE A 452 -14.29 -10.43 -7.89
C ILE A 452 -15.67 -10.66 -8.51
N ILE A 453 -16.24 -9.65 -9.14
CA ILE A 453 -17.54 -9.74 -9.82
C ILE A 453 -17.34 -9.51 -11.32
N VAL A 454 -17.79 -10.46 -12.13
CA VAL A 454 -17.87 -10.38 -13.60
C VAL A 454 -19.35 -10.39 -13.98
N ASP A 455 -19.86 -9.25 -14.45
CA ASP A 455 -21.28 -9.04 -14.75
C ASP A 455 -21.53 -9.04 -16.26
N GLY A 456 -22.39 -9.95 -16.73
CA GLY A 456 -22.84 -10.03 -18.12
C GLY A 456 -21.88 -10.79 -19.04
N LEU A 457 -21.35 -11.94 -18.62
CA LEU A 457 -20.41 -12.72 -19.43
C LEU A 457 -20.99 -13.14 -20.79
N ASP A 458 -22.31 -13.34 -20.88
CA ASP A 458 -23.03 -13.66 -22.14
C ASP A 458 -23.03 -12.53 -23.17
N GLU A 459 -22.63 -11.32 -22.78
CA GLU A 459 -22.54 -10.17 -23.67
C GLU A 459 -21.20 -10.14 -24.45
N CYS A 460 -20.37 -11.18 -24.29
CA CYS A 460 -19.03 -11.30 -24.90
C CYS A 460 -18.89 -12.47 -25.90
N ASP A 461 -17.78 -12.46 -26.62
CA ASP A 461 -17.34 -13.58 -27.46
C ASP A 461 -16.64 -14.65 -26.60
N VAL A 462 -17.47 -15.40 -25.88
CA VAL A 462 -17.04 -16.38 -24.88
C VAL A 462 -16.41 -17.62 -25.54
N THR A 463 -15.21 -17.99 -25.10
CA THR A 463 -14.54 -19.26 -25.48
C THR A 463 -14.68 -20.33 -24.39
N GLU A 464 -14.50 -21.61 -24.74
CA GLU A 464 -14.54 -22.69 -23.76
C GLU A 464 -13.41 -22.58 -22.74
N ASP A 465 -12.20 -22.19 -23.17
CA ASP A 465 -11.03 -22.01 -22.31
C ASP A 465 -11.28 -20.99 -21.19
N ILE A 466 -11.86 -19.82 -21.50
CA ILE A 466 -12.11 -18.80 -20.48
C ILE A 466 -13.21 -19.23 -19.51
N LEU A 467 -14.22 -19.97 -19.99
CA LEU A 467 -15.28 -20.47 -19.13
C LEU A 467 -14.74 -21.50 -18.13
N LEU A 468 -13.84 -22.38 -18.54
CA LEU A 468 -13.17 -23.33 -17.64
C LEU A 468 -12.37 -22.60 -16.56
N VAL A 469 -11.60 -21.57 -16.94
CA VAL A 469 -10.86 -20.72 -16.00
C VAL A 469 -11.80 -20.05 -14.99
N LEU A 470 -12.94 -19.52 -15.42
CA LEU A 470 -13.92 -18.87 -14.54
C LEU A 470 -14.70 -19.88 -13.68
N ALA A 471 -14.89 -21.11 -14.16
CA ALA A 471 -15.53 -22.18 -13.41
C ALA A 471 -14.63 -22.71 -12.29
N GLU A 472 -13.34 -22.93 -12.57
CA GLU A 472 -12.32 -23.29 -11.58
C GLU A 472 -12.06 -22.14 -10.59
N GLY A 473 -12.13 -20.90 -11.07
CA GLY A 473 -11.87 -19.70 -10.28
C GLY A 473 -10.44 -19.66 -9.74
N PHE A 474 -10.29 -19.22 -8.49
CA PHE A 474 -8.97 -19.09 -7.85
C PHE A 474 -8.44 -20.41 -7.25
N GLY A 475 -9.27 -21.46 -7.19
CA GLY A 475 -8.88 -22.78 -6.70
C GLY A 475 -8.66 -22.91 -5.18
N PRO A 476 -8.36 -24.13 -4.69
CA PRO A 476 -8.27 -24.47 -3.26
C PRO A 476 -7.18 -23.73 -2.50
N ASN A 477 -6.10 -23.34 -3.19
CA ASN A 477 -4.94 -22.70 -2.57
C ASN A 477 -5.22 -21.25 -2.16
N LEU A 478 -6.33 -20.66 -2.64
CA LEU A 478 -6.72 -19.27 -2.40
C LEU A 478 -8.11 -19.17 -1.74
N PRO A 479 -8.31 -19.75 -0.53
CA PRO A 479 -9.62 -19.80 0.12
C PRO A 479 -10.16 -18.42 0.54
N PHE A 480 -9.34 -17.36 0.45
CA PHE A 480 -9.74 -15.98 0.70
C PHE A 480 -10.24 -15.26 -0.56
N MET A 481 -10.18 -15.88 -1.75
CA MET A 481 -10.67 -15.30 -3.00
C MET A 481 -12.03 -15.89 -3.38
N ARG A 482 -12.94 -15.05 -3.87
CA ARG A 482 -14.24 -15.44 -4.42
C ARG A 482 -14.40 -14.85 -5.81
N LEU A 483 -14.86 -15.67 -6.74
CA LEU A 483 -15.29 -15.22 -8.07
C LEU A 483 -16.81 -15.33 -8.17
N ILE A 484 -17.46 -14.26 -8.62
CA ILE A 484 -18.88 -14.23 -8.91
C ILE A 484 -19.06 -13.85 -10.37
N VAL A 485 -19.79 -14.68 -11.12
CA VAL A 485 -20.06 -14.46 -12.54
C VAL A 485 -21.57 -14.37 -12.75
N SER A 486 -22.04 -13.33 -13.44
CA SER A 486 -23.42 -13.22 -13.90
C SER A 486 -23.49 -13.55 -15.40
N CYS A 487 -24.43 -14.41 -15.79
CA CYS A 487 -24.54 -14.87 -17.17
C CYS A 487 -25.96 -15.34 -17.52
N ARG A 488 -26.32 -15.35 -18.81
CA ARG A 488 -27.50 -16.09 -19.30
C ARG A 488 -27.22 -17.59 -19.39
N PRO A 489 -28.25 -18.45 -19.27
CA PRO A 489 -28.10 -19.90 -19.42
C PRO A 489 -27.96 -20.30 -20.90
N ILE A 490 -26.86 -19.90 -21.55
CA ILE A 490 -26.51 -20.30 -22.92
C ILE A 490 -25.86 -21.70 -22.94
N ASP A 491 -25.88 -22.39 -24.09
CA ASP A 491 -25.48 -23.81 -24.20
C ASP A 491 -24.06 -24.13 -23.69
N CYS A 492 -23.08 -23.24 -23.89
CA CYS A 492 -21.74 -23.45 -23.35
C CYS A 492 -21.69 -23.32 -21.81
N VAL A 493 -22.44 -22.38 -21.25
CA VAL A 493 -22.55 -22.14 -19.80
C VAL A 493 -23.26 -23.31 -19.11
N THR A 494 -24.37 -23.78 -19.67
CA THR A 494 -25.13 -24.90 -19.10
C THR A 494 -24.33 -26.20 -19.11
N ARG A 495 -23.57 -26.48 -20.18
CA ARG A 495 -22.67 -27.64 -20.25
C ARG A 495 -21.61 -27.63 -19.14
N ILE A 496 -20.99 -26.47 -18.89
CA ILE A 496 -19.97 -26.34 -17.84
C ILE A 496 -20.57 -26.49 -16.45
N LEU A 497 -21.72 -25.88 -16.20
CA LEU A 497 -22.42 -26.03 -14.93
C LEU A 497 -22.83 -27.49 -14.67
N ALA A 498 -23.24 -28.23 -15.70
CA ALA A 498 -23.61 -29.64 -15.58
C ALA A 498 -22.41 -30.57 -15.30
N GLY A 499 -21.21 -30.21 -15.80
CA GLY A 499 -19.98 -30.98 -15.60
C GLY A 499 -19.23 -30.64 -14.30
N ALA A 500 -19.58 -29.55 -13.63
CA ALA A 500 -18.83 -29.05 -12.49
C ALA A 500 -19.17 -29.77 -11.17
N GLN A 501 -18.18 -29.88 -10.29
CA GLN A 501 -18.41 -30.37 -8.93
C GLN A 501 -19.05 -29.27 -8.06
N PRO A 502 -20.09 -29.60 -7.26
CA PRO A 502 -20.79 -28.62 -6.41
C PRO A 502 -19.89 -27.87 -5.43
N ASP A 503 -18.80 -28.50 -4.97
CA ASP A 503 -17.84 -27.91 -4.03
C ASP A 503 -16.91 -26.88 -4.68
N THR A 504 -16.83 -26.85 -6.03
CA THR A 504 -15.96 -25.96 -6.81
C THR A 504 -16.76 -24.79 -7.38
N LEU A 505 -17.94 -25.09 -7.92
CA LEU A 505 -18.81 -24.16 -8.66
C LEU A 505 -20.24 -24.23 -8.13
N VAL A 506 -20.71 -23.12 -7.56
CA VAL A 506 -22.09 -22.98 -7.07
C VAL A 506 -22.92 -22.23 -8.10
N ASN A 507 -24.10 -22.74 -8.46
CA ASN A 507 -25.05 -22.03 -9.32
C ASN A 507 -26.23 -21.50 -8.51
N ILE A 508 -26.53 -20.21 -8.64
CA ILE A 508 -27.80 -19.62 -8.23
C ILE A 508 -28.55 -19.23 -9.50
N SER A 509 -29.59 -19.97 -9.84
CA SER A 509 -30.51 -19.60 -10.93
C SER A 509 -31.58 -18.67 -10.38
N LEU A 510 -31.79 -17.54 -11.06
CA LEU A 510 -32.84 -16.59 -10.73
C LEU A 510 -34.25 -17.10 -11.10
N GLU A 511 -34.33 -18.20 -11.85
CA GLU A 511 -35.55 -18.93 -12.22
C GLU A 511 -35.83 -20.14 -11.32
N ASP A 512 -34.99 -20.39 -10.31
CA ASP A 512 -35.20 -21.50 -9.39
C ASP A 512 -36.58 -21.38 -8.72
N VAL A 513 -37.29 -22.52 -8.63
CA VAL A 513 -38.64 -22.61 -8.08
C VAL A 513 -38.69 -22.07 -6.64
N SER A 514 -37.61 -22.21 -5.87
CA SER A 514 -37.49 -21.70 -4.50
C SER A 514 -37.64 -20.18 -4.39
N TYR A 515 -37.34 -19.41 -5.44
CA TYR A 515 -37.47 -17.95 -5.45
C TYR A 515 -38.76 -17.45 -6.12
N ARG A 516 -39.58 -18.33 -6.70
CA ARG A 516 -40.70 -17.94 -7.58
C ARG A 516 -41.69 -16.99 -6.89
N ASP A 517 -42.17 -17.35 -5.70
CA ASP A 517 -43.16 -16.54 -4.98
C ASP A 517 -42.56 -15.19 -4.53
N GLN A 518 -41.31 -15.21 -4.09
CA GLN A 518 -40.62 -13.99 -3.69
C GLN A 518 -40.39 -13.04 -4.86
N VAL A 519 -40.01 -13.55 -6.03
CA VAL A 519 -39.79 -12.71 -7.22
C VAL A 519 -41.09 -12.03 -7.64
N VAL A 520 -42.26 -12.68 -7.50
CA VAL A 520 -43.55 -12.04 -7.76
C VAL A 520 -43.80 -10.89 -6.77
N CYS A 521 -43.51 -11.08 -5.48
CA CYS A 521 -43.58 -10.01 -4.48
C CYS A 521 -42.60 -8.87 -4.76
N ASP A 522 -41.37 -9.19 -5.15
CA ASP A 522 -40.35 -8.19 -5.47
C ASP A 522 -40.77 -7.34 -6.69
N ILE A 523 -41.31 -7.97 -7.73
CA ILE A 523 -41.85 -7.26 -8.91
C ILE A 523 -43.07 -6.43 -8.52
N GLN A 524 -43.93 -6.92 -7.64
CA GLN A 524 -45.07 -6.15 -7.14
C GLN A 524 -44.60 -4.89 -6.40
N LEU A 525 -43.61 -5.00 -5.51
CA LEU A 525 -42.99 -3.86 -4.82
C LEU A 525 -42.40 -2.86 -5.82
N TYR A 526 -41.68 -3.36 -6.83
CA TYR A 526 -41.16 -2.53 -7.92
C TYR A 526 -42.27 -1.77 -8.66
N ILE A 527 -43.35 -2.46 -9.06
CA ILE A 527 -44.49 -1.84 -9.73
C ILE A 527 -45.16 -0.79 -8.83
N GLN A 528 -45.31 -1.06 -7.53
CA GLN A 528 -45.86 -0.11 -6.57
C GLN A 528 -45.02 1.16 -6.44
N ASP A 529 -43.69 1.03 -6.38
CA ASP A 529 -42.78 2.17 -6.37
C ASP A 529 -42.93 3.02 -7.64
N ARG A 530 -42.92 2.36 -8.81
CA ARG A 530 -43.14 3.02 -10.11
C ARG A 530 -44.50 3.70 -10.19
N PHE A 531 -45.55 3.03 -9.71
CA PHE A 531 -46.90 3.58 -9.64
C PHE A 531 -46.98 4.82 -8.75
N SER A 532 -46.29 4.83 -7.60
CA SER A 532 -46.23 6.00 -6.72
C SER A 532 -45.72 7.25 -7.45
N THR A 533 -44.76 7.07 -8.36
CA THR A 533 -44.22 8.13 -9.21
C THR A 533 -45.22 8.56 -10.26
N ILE A 534 -45.90 7.61 -10.92
CA ILE A 534 -46.95 7.90 -11.91
C ILE A 534 -48.12 8.65 -11.26
N TYR A 535 -48.56 8.23 -10.08
CA TYR A 535 -49.66 8.89 -9.33
C TYR A 535 -49.34 10.34 -9.03
N LYS A 536 -48.11 10.63 -8.53
CA LYS A 536 -47.67 12.01 -8.27
C LYS A 536 -47.71 12.85 -9.54
N ARG A 537 -47.18 12.32 -10.64
CA ARG A 537 -47.17 13.02 -11.94
C ARG A 537 -48.60 13.29 -12.45
N ARG A 538 -49.47 12.28 -12.41
CA ARG A 538 -50.86 12.39 -12.89
C ARG A 538 -51.68 13.35 -12.05
N ARG A 539 -51.56 13.31 -10.73
CA ARG A 539 -52.23 14.28 -9.86
C ARG A 539 -51.84 15.73 -10.18
N LEU A 540 -50.59 15.97 -10.56
CA LEU A 540 -50.13 17.30 -10.98
C LEU A 540 -50.67 17.71 -12.36
N GLN A 541 -50.85 16.78 -13.28
CA GLN A 541 -51.31 17.05 -14.65
C GLN A 541 -52.84 17.13 -14.76
N ASP A 542 -53.53 16.16 -14.17
CA ASP A 542 -54.96 15.92 -14.36
C ASP A 542 -55.80 16.48 -13.18
N GLY A 543 -55.16 16.79 -12.05
CA GLY A 543 -55.83 17.31 -10.84
C GLY A 543 -56.63 16.26 -10.05
N THR A 544 -56.56 14.98 -10.44
CA THR A 544 -57.34 13.89 -9.83
C THR A 544 -56.45 12.71 -9.39
N ASP A 545 -56.96 11.91 -8.45
CA ASP A 545 -56.37 10.61 -8.06
C ASP A 545 -57.09 9.43 -8.76
N GLU A 546 -57.79 9.67 -9.88
CA GLU A 546 -58.61 8.65 -10.56
C GLU A 546 -57.80 7.41 -10.94
N PHE A 547 -56.63 7.60 -11.56
CA PHE A 547 -55.77 6.49 -11.95
C PHE A 547 -55.34 5.63 -10.76
N ARG A 548 -55.04 6.27 -9.61
CA ARG A 548 -54.71 5.56 -8.37
C ARG A 548 -55.89 4.71 -7.91
N ASN A 549 -57.08 5.31 -7.83
CA ASN A 549 -58.30 4.62 -7.39
C ASN A 549 -58.60 3.39 -8.28
N VAL A 550 -58.41 3.51 -9.59
CA VAL A 550 -58.59 2.39 -10.54
C VAL A 550 -57.53 1.30 -10.29
N CYS A 551 -56.26 1.66 -10.15
CA CYS A 551 -55.20 0.69 -9.85
C CYS A 551 -55.46 -0.09 -8.56
N GLU A 552 -55.86 0.59 -7.49
CA GLU A 552 -56.17 -0.02 -6.19
C GLU A 552 -57.41 -0.92 -6.29
N SER A 553 -58.49 -0.43 -6.89
CA SER A 553 -59.73 -1.18 -7.09
C SER A 553 -59.52 -2.46 -7.92
N LEU A 554 -58.64 -2.42 -8.93
CA LEU A 554 -58.38 -3.57 -9.79
C LEU A 554 -57.25 -4.48 -9.27
N GLN A 555 -56.61 -4.12 -8.16
CA GLN A 555 -55.39 -4.78 -7.66
C GLN A 555 -54.31 -4.88 -8.74
N ALA A 556 -54.11 -3.77 -9.46
CA ALA A 556 -53.30 -3.73 -10.67
C ALA A 556 -51.86 -4.23 -10.45
N ALA A 557 -51.19 -3.78 -9.38
CA ALA A 557 -49.80 -4.15 -9.13
C ALA A 557 -49.60 -5.67 -8.95
N ASP A 558 -50.53 -6.34 -8.25
CA ASP A 558 -50.52 -7.79 -8.03
C ASP A 558 -50.81 -8.57 -9.32
N LYS A 559 -51.79 -8.13 -10.12
CA LYS A 559 -52.13 -8.79 -11.39
C LYS A 559 -51.03 -8.63 -12.44
N LEU A 560 -50.38 -7.47 -12.47
CA LEU A 560 -49.28 -7.18 -13.38
C LEU A 560 -48.00 -7.92 -12.94
N SER A 561 -47.71 -8.03 -11.65
CA SER A 561 -46.54 -8.78 -11.17
C SER A 561 -46.60 -10.26 -11.56
N ARG A 562 -47.78 -10.90 -11.47
CA ARG A 562 -47.97 -12.28 -11.94
C ARG A 562 -47.79 -12.42 -13.45
N ARG A 563 -48.18 -11.42 -14.25
CA ARG A 563 -48.00 -11.42 -15.71
C ARG A 563 -46.55 -11.23 -16.15
N ALA A 564 -45.71 -10.69 -15.27
CA ALA A 564 -44.31 -10.47 -15.59
C ALA A 564 -43.50 -11.76 -15.71
N GLU A 565 -43.99 -12.91 -15.23
CA GLU A 565 -43.29 -14.21 -15.27
C GLU A 565 -41.82 -14.11 -14.79
N GLY A 566 -41.60 -13.36 -13.70
CA GLY A 566 -40.27 -13.16 -13.10
C GLY A 566 -39.37 -12.12 -13.78
N LEU A 567 -39.88 -11.40 -14.79
CA LEU A 567 -39.12 -10.43 -15.57
C LEU A 567 -39.30 -8.99 -15.07
N PHE A 568 -38.26 -8.40 -14.50
CA PHE A 568 -38.24 -6.98 -14.13
C PHE A 568 -38.31 -6.06 -15.36
N ILE A 569 -37.75 -6.50 -16.49
CA ILE A 569 -37.86 -5.77 -17.76
C ILE A 569 -39.32 -5.62 -18.20
N TRP A 570 -40.14 -6.66 -18.02
CA TRP A 570 -41.57 -6.62 -18.33
C TRP A 570 -42.26 -5.57 -17.46
N ALA A 571 -42.00 -5.59 -16.15
CA ALA A 571 -42.57 -4.63 -15.21
C ALA A 571 -42.14 -3.19 -15.50
N ALA A 572 -40.87 -2.98 -15.85
CA ALA A 572 -40.35 -1.67 -16.24
C ALA A 572 -41.05 -1.16 -17.52
N THR A 573 -41.08 -1.97 -18.58
CA THR A 573 -41.72 -1.63 -19.85
C THR A 573 -43.23 -1.40 -19.69
N ALA A 574 -43.92 -2.22 -18.89
CA ALA A 574 -45.34 -2.02 -18.59
C ALA A 574 -45.59 -0.69 -17.84
N CYS A 575 -44.76 -0.36 -16.85
CA CYS A 575 -44.86 0.91 -16.14
C CYS A 575 -44.55 2.12 -17.05
N ASP A 576 -43.58 1.99 -17.96
CA ASP A 576 -43.26 3.02 -18.94
C ASP A 576 -44.41 3.21 -19.95
N PHE A 577 -45.02 2.12 -20.40
CA PHE A 577 -46.20 2.15 -21.26
C PHE A 577 -47.41 2.84 -20.60
N LEU A 578 -47.59 2.66 -19.29
CA LEU A 578 -48.60 3.37 -18.48
C LEU A 578 -48.23 4.82 -18.18
N ASN A 579 -47.01 5.25 -18.50
CA ASN A 579 -46.60 6.61 -18.29
C ASN A 579 -47.16 7.58 -19.34
N ASP A 580 -47.66 7.07 -20.47
CA ASP A 580 -48.33 7.89 -21.48
C ASP A 580 -49.86 7.84 -21.36
N TYR A 581 -50.53 8.71 -22.10
CA TYR A 581 -51.98 8.79 -22.18
C TYR A 581 -52.50 7.98 -23.38
N PRO A 582 -53.66 7.31 -23.32
CA PRO A 582 -54.65 7.21 -22.22
C PRO A 582 -54.34 6.10 -21.20
N VAL A 583 -53.92 6.51 -19.99
CA VAL A 583 -53.35 5.62 -18.97
C VAL A 583 -54.32 4.55 -18.45
N ILE A 584 -55.58 4.89 -18.20
CA ILE A 584 -56.59 3.93 -17.68
C ILE A 584 -56.94 2.88 -18.75
N SER A 585 -57.06 3.28 -20.01
CA SER A 585 -57.33 2.36 -21.12
C SER A 585 -56.18 1.37 -21.31
N ARG A 586 -54.94 1.89 -21.34
CA ARG A 586 -53.72 1.09 -21.42
C ARG A 586 -53.60 0.10 -20.24
N LEU A 587 -53.94 0.52 -19.02
CA LEU A 587 -53.97 -0.37 -17.85
C LEU A 587 -54.94 -1.53 -18.06
N LYS A 588 -56.18 -1.25 -18.49
CA LYS A 588 -57.18 -2.29 -18.74
C LYS A 588 -56.70 -3.29 -19.77
N GLN A 589 -56.10 -2.83 -20.88
CA GLN A 589 -55.54 -3.70 -21.89
C GLN A 589 -54.46 -4.63 -21.32
N LEU A 590 -53.55 -4.13 -20.48
CA LEU A 590 -52.54 -4.98 -19.82
C LEU A 590 -53.17 -6.01 -18.87
N LEU A 591 -54.24 -5.65 -18.17
CA LEU A 591 -54.92 -6.54 -17.22
C LEU A 591 -55.80 -7.59 -17.92
N GLU A 592 -56.31 -7.27 -19.10
CA GLU A 592 -57.14 -8.15 -19.94
C GLU A 592 -56.31 -9.17 -20.75
N MET A 593 -54.98 -9.03 -20.79
CA MET A 593 -54.09 -10.02 -21.39
C MET A 593 -54.31 -11.41 -20.77
N ASP A 594 -54.30 -12.42 -21.63
CA ASP A 594 -54.24 -13.82 -21.23
C ASP A 594 -53.01 -14.07 -20.35
N ALA A 595 -53.13 -15.05 -19.44
CA ALA A 595 -52.00 -15.45 -18.62
C ALA A 595 -50.88 -16.01 -19.53
N PRO A 596 -49.67 -15.44 -19.48
CA PRO A 596 -48.58 -15.91 -20.31
C PRO A 596 -48.16 -17.33 -19.92
N LYS A 597 -47.74 -18.12 -20.91
CA LYS A 597 -47.29 -19.51 -20.67
C LYS A 597 -45.88 -19.57 -20.11
N ASN A 598 -45.05 -18.59 -20.42
CA ASN A 598 -43.65 -18.48 -20.02
C ASN A 598 -43.15 -17.04 -20.20
N ALA A 599 -41.91 -16.78 -19.78
CA ALA A 599 -41.24 -15.48 -19.89
C ALA A 599 -41.20 -14.90 -21.32
N LEU A 600 -41.01 -15.74 -22.34
CA LEU A 600 -40.98 -15.30 -23.74
C LEU A 600 -42.36 -14.83 -24.20
N ASP A 601 -43.39 -15.61 -23.88
CA ASP A 601 -44.80 -15.29 -24.17
C ASP A 601 -45.24 -14.01 -23.43
N ALA A 602 -44.78 -13.80 -22.19
CA ALA A 602 -45.03 -12.58 -21.43
C ALA A 602 -44.47 -11.32 -22.13
N MET A 603 -43.23 -11.37 -22.62
CA MET A 603 -42.63 -10.24 -23.36
C MET A 603 -43.31 -10.01 -24.71
N THR A 604 -43.54 -11.07 -25.48
CA THR A 604 -44.20 -11.01 -26.79
C THR A 604 -45.61 -10.42 -26.67
N SER A 605 -46.38 -10.87 -25.69
CA SER A 605 -47.73 -10.34 -25.44
C SER A 605 -47.72 -8.88 -24.98
N LEU A 606 -46.73 -8.46 -24.17
CA LEU A 606 -46.56 -7.06 -23.79
C LEU A 606 -46.26 -6.16 -25.00
N TYR A 607 -45.30 -6.55 -25.85
CA TYR A 607 -44.95 -5.77 -27.03
C TYR A 607 -46.10 -5.67 -28.03
N ARG A 608 -46.81 -6.78 -28.28
CA ARG A 608 -48.02 -6.75 -29.12
C ARG A 608 -49.08 -5.84 -28.54
N THR A 609 -49.32 -5.90 -27.23
CA THR A 609 -50.31 -5.05 -26.56
C THR A 609 -49.93 -3.57 -26.69
N ALA A 610 -48.67 -3.23 -26.44
CA ALA A 610 -48.19 -1.85 -26.57
C ALA A 610 -48.34 -1.32 -28.00
N LEU A 611 -47.96 -2.10 -29.02
CA LEU A 611 -48.09 -1.69 -30.43
C LEU A 611 -49.56 -1.57 -30.87
N ARG A 612 -50.41 -2.52 -30.49
CA ARG A 612 -51.86 -2.48 -30.78
C ARG A 612 -52.56 -1.31 -30.11
N ALA A 613 -52.13 -0.93 -28.90
CA ALA A 613 -52.65 0.24 -28.21
C ALA A 613 -52.41 1.52 -29.00
N ILE A 614 -51.20 1.70 -29.54
CA ILE A 614 -50.86 2.87 -30.38
C ILE A 614 -51.80 2.96 -31.59
N VAL A 615 -52.09 1.83 -32.25
CA VAL A 615 -53.03 1.81 -33.39
C VAL A 615 -54.46 2.15 -32.93
N SER A 616 -54.92 1.53 -31.84
CA SER A 616 -56.29 1.72 -31.32
C SER A 616 -56.55 3.15 -30.83
N GLU A 617 -55.51 3.84 -30.35
CA GLU A 617 -55.55 5.23 -29.93
C GLU A 617 -55.58 6.22 -31.11
N ASN A 618 -55.26 5.77 -32.32
CA ASN A 618 -55.19 6.59 -33.53
C ASN A 618 -56.03 5.99 -34.67
N PRO A 619 -57.34 5.76 -34.47
CA PRO A 619 -58.18 5.02 -35.43
C PRO A 619 -58.37 5.74 -36.78
N GLN A 620 -58.04 7.03 -36.85
CA GLN A 620 -58.15 7.84 -38.06
C GLN A 620 -56.87 7.81 -38.91
N ASP A 621 -55.75 7.30 -38.37
CA ASP A 621 -54.46 7.24 -39.08
C ASP A 621 -54.25 5.84 -39.67
N THR A 622 -54.74 5.63 -40.89
CA THR A 622 -54.74 4.31 -41.55
C THR A 622 -53.35 3.76 -41.83
N ASP A 623 -52.32 4.62 -41.89
CA ASP A 623 -50.96 4.20 -42.18
C ASP A 623 -50.00 4.40 -41.00
N ILE A 624 -50.54 4.56 -39.78
CA ILE A 624 -49.73 4.58 -38.56
C ILE A 624 -48.89 3.31 -38.40
N VAL A 625 -49.45 2.15 -38.79
CA VAL A 625 -48.77 0.86 -38.75
C VAL A 625 -47.56 0.86 -39.68
N SER A 626 -47.71 1.38 -40.91
CA SER A 626 -46.61 1.43 -41.87
C SER A 626 -45.52 2.41 -41.44
N ALA A 627 -45.89 3.57 -40.87
CA ALA A 627 -44.93 4.52 -40.30
C ALA A 627 -44.13 3.91 -39.14
N ILE A 628 -44.81 3.26 -38.19
CA ILE A 628 -44.15 2.60 -37.06
C ILE A 628 -43.21 1.51 -37.57
N ARG A 629 -43.69 0.65 -38.48
CA ARG A 629 -42.87 -0.43 -39.06
C ARG A 629 -41.64 0.11 -39.79
N ALA A 630 -41.78 1.19 -40.56
CA ALA A 630 -40.66 1.84 -41.25
C ALA A 630 -39.63 2.41 -40.26
N VAL A 631 -40.08 3.10 -39.21
CA VAL A 631 -39.18 3.62 -38.16
C VAL A 631 -38.46 2.48 -37.45
N LEU A 632 -39.18 1.45 -37.00
CA LEU A 632 -38.58 0.28 -36.34
C LEU A 632 -37.61 -0.45 -37.28
N GLY A 633 -37.95 -0.58 -38.56
CA GLY A 633 -37.11 -1.15 -39.61
C GLY A 633 -35.79 -0.40 -39.76
N ALA A 634 -35.85 0.93 -39.83
CA ALA A 634 -34.66 1.76 -39.93
C ALA A 634 -33.76 1.62 -38.68
N LEU A 635 -34.34 1.59 -37.48
CA LEU A 635 -33.59 1.40 -36.23
C LEU A 635 -32.90 0.03 -36.13
N ILE A 636 -33.49 -1.01 -36.72
CA ILE A 636 -32.93 -2.36 -36.74
C ILE A 636 -31.71 -2.44 -37.67
N VAL A 637 -31.75 -1.79 -38.83
CA VAL A 637 -30.72 -1.95 -39.86
C VAL A 637 -29.54 -1.00 -39.66
N ALA A 638 -29.81 0.22 -39.18
CA ALA A 638 -28.82 1.30 -39.05
C ALA A 638 -28.41 1.56 -37.59
N THR A 639 -28.43 0.50 -36.76
CA THR A 639 -28.33 0.38 -35.28
C THR A 639 -27.71 1.50 -34.44
N ASP A 640 -26.82 2.35 -34.98
CA ASP A 640 -26.05 3.34 -34.22
C ASP A 640 -25.92 4.73 -34.86
N GLU A 641 -26.60 5.03 -35.98
CA GLU A 641 -26.48 6.32 -36.69
C GLU A 641 -27.82 7.01 -37.03
N ILE A 642 -28.94 6.51 -36.51
CA ILE A 642 -30.25 7.11 -36.81
C ILE A 642 -30.57 8.26 -35.86
N THR A 643 -30.83 9.44 -36.43
CA THR A 643 -31.36 10.61 -35.72
C THR A 643 -32.82 10.85 -36.09
N VAL A 644 -33.49 11.74 -35.37
CA VAL A 644 -34.85 12.20 -35.72
C VAL A 644 -34.88 12.75 -37.15
N GLN A 645 -33.87 13.55 -37.53
CA GLN A 645 -33.74 14.11 -38.87
C GLN A 645 -33.59 13.02 -39.94
N THR A 646 -32.80 11.98 -39.65
CA THR A 646 -32.62 10.84 -40.57
C THR A 646 -33.96 10.16 -40.87
N LEU A 647 -34.80 9.98 -39.86
CA LEU A 647 -36.13 9.37 -40.03
C LEU A 647 -37.07 10.26 -40.83
N ASP A 648 -37.08 11.58 -40.58
CA ASP A 648 -37.90 12.53 -41.33
C ASP A 648 -37.46 12.65 -42.80
N ASP A 649 -36.16 12.59 -43.08
CA ASP A 649 -35.63 12.77 -44.44
C ASP A 649 -35.73 11.50 -45.30
N LEU A 650 -35.56 10.32 -44.72
CA LEU A 650 -35.33 9.07 -45.48
C LEU A 650 -36.39 7.99 -45.28
N VAL A 651 -37.14 8.01 -44.18
CA VAL A 651 -37.97 6.89 -43.74
C VAL A 651 -39.45 7.24 -43.77
N LEU A 652 -39.82 8.40 -43.22
CA LEU A 652 -41.21 8.82 -43.11
C LEU A 652 -41.64 9.69 -44.29
N PRO A 653 -42.92 9.62 -44.70
CA PRO A 653 -43.53 10.61 -45.59
C PRO A 653 -43.44 12.03 -45.03
N ARG A 654 -43.38 13.04 -45.91
CA ARG A 654 -43.18 14.46 -45.53
C ARG A 654 -44.27 15.07 -44.65
N ASP A 655 -45.46 14.48 -44.64
CA ASP A 655 -46.59 14.88 -43.81
C ASP A 655 -46.58 14.23 -42.42
N ARG A 656 -45.58 13.38 -42.13
CA ARG A 656 -45.37 12.75 -40.82
C ARG A 656 -44.13 13.30 -40.13
N SER A 657 -44.15 13.22 -38.80
CA SER A 657 -43.03 13.60 -37.95
C SER A 657 -42.51 12.39 -37.18
N ALA A 658 -41.23 12.10 -37.32
CA ALA A 658 -40.51 11.09 -36.58
C ALA A 658 -40.63 11.32 -35.07
N GLN A 659 -40.55 12.58 -34.63
CA GLN A 659 -40.69 12.91 -33.22
C GLN A 659 -42.03 12.46 -32.62
N LEU A 660 -43.13 12.58 -33.38
CA LEU A 660 -44.45 12.13 -32.94
C LEU A 660 -44.56 10.60 -32.91
N ILE A 661 -43.99 9.90 -33.89
CA ILE A 661 -43.98 8.42 -33.93
C ILE A 661 -43.12 7.87 -32.78
N LEU A 662 -41.94 8.44 -32.56
CA LEU A 662 -41.04 8.05 -31.47
C LEU A 662 -41.66 8.33 -30.10
N ALA A 663 -42.39 9.44 -29.94
CA ALA A 663 -43.12 9.73 -28.71
C ALA A 663 -44.18 8.66 -28.42
N LYS A 664 -44.85 8.11 -29.44
CA LYS A 664 -45.80 7.00 -29.28
C LYS A 664 -45.12 5.68 -28.93
N LEU A 665 -43.91 5.45 -29.43
CA LEU A 665 -43.09 4.27 -29.15
C LEU A 665 -42.35 4.33 -27.80
N GLY A 666 -42.52 5.39 -27.01
CA GLY A 666 -41.62 5.77 -25.91
C GLY A 666 -41.18 4.67 -24.93
N SER A 667 -42.02 3.66 -24.66
CA SER A 667 -41.68 2.53 -23.78
C SER A 667 -40.66 1.51 -24.36
N VAL A 668 -40.33 1.61 -25.65
CA VAL A 668 -39.44 0.66 -26.36
C VAL A 668 -38.30 1.34 -27.12
N VAL A 669 -38.30 2.66 -27.26
CA VAL A 669 -37.23 3.45 -27.90
C VAL A 669 -36.70 4.54 -26.96
N HIS A 670 -35.41 4.83 -27.05
CA HIS A 670 -34.80 5.96 -26.33
C HIS A 670 -33.83 6.73 -27.23
N THR A 671 -33.57 7.98 -26.85
CA THR A 671 -32.56 8.84 -27.49
C THR A 671 -31.32 8.89 -26.62
N SER A 672 -30.16 8.59 -27.20
CA SER A 672 -28.86 8.66 -26.54
C SER A 672 -28.44 10.11 -26.28
N GLN A 673 -27.39 10.29 -25.47
CA GLN A 673 -26.83 11.63 -25.23
C GLN A 673 -26.28 12.29 -26.50
N GLN A 674 -25.86 11.48 -27.48
CA GLN A 674 -25.39 11.94 -28.78
C GLN A 674 -26.54 12.22 -29.77
N GLY A 675 -27.80 12.02 -29.38
CA GLY A 675 -28.97 12.26 -30.22
C GLY A 675 -29.38 11.09 -31.12
N TYR A 676 -28.73 9.93 -30.97
CA TYR A 676 -29.09 8.72 -31.74
C TYR A 676 -30.27 8.00 -31.11
N ILE A 677 -31.14 7.47 -31.94
CA ILE A 677 -32.33 6.73 -31.53
C ILE A 677 -31.98 5.24 -31.49
N GLN A 678 -32.32 4.57 -30.39
CA GLN A 678 -32.01 3.17 -30.17
C GLN A 678 -33.16 2.44 -29.50
N LEU A 679 -33.33 1.16 -29.84
CA LEU A 679 -34.20 0.27 -29.09
C LEU A 679 -33.66 0.11 -27.65
N ILE A 680 -34.55 0.20 -26.66
CA ILE A 680 -34.17 0.14 -25.24
C ILE A 680 -33.66 -1.26 -24.87
N HIS A 681 -34.27 -2.30 -25.46
CA HIS A 681 -34.06 -3.68 -25.04
C HIS A 681 -33.80 -4.62 -26.21
N GLN A 682 -32.82 -5.51 -26.06
CA GLN A 682 -32.49 -6.55 -27.04
C GLN A 682 -33.69 -7.48 -27.29
N SER A 683 -34.48 -7.80 -26.26
CA SER A 683 -35.67 -8.63 -26.41
C SER A 683 -36.72 -8.06 -27.36
N PHE A 684 -36.77 -6.73 -27.51
CA PHE A 684 -37.67 -6.09 -28.47
C PHE A 684 -37.12 -6.19 -29.91
N TYR A 685 -35.81 -6.05 -30.07
CA TYR A 685 -35.13 -6.31 -31.35
C TYR A 685 -35.38 -7.75 -31.82
N ASP A 686 -35.20 -8.73 -30.92
CA ASP A 686 -35.40 -10.14 -31.22
C ASP A 686 -36.88 -10.43 -31.60
N PHE A 687 -37.83 -9.83 -30.87
CA PHE A 687 -39.26 -9.93 -31.16
C PHE A 687 -39.60 -9.44 -32.58
N LEU A 688 -39.06 -8.30 -33.03
CA LEU A 688 -39.38 -7.73 -34.34
C LEU A 688 -38.84 -8.58 -35.51
N LYS A 689 -37.83 -9.43 -35.27
CA LYS A 689 -37.20 -10.28 -36.27
C LYS A 689 -37.72 -11.71 -36.31
N ASP A 690 -38.50 -12.14 -35.32
CA ASP A 690 -39.05 -13.50 -35.30
C ASP A 690 -40.45 -13.51 -35.92
N ARG A 691 -40.57 -14.05 -37.13
CA ARG A 691 -41.86 -14.13 -37.84
C ARG A 691 -42.90 -15.01 -37.15
N ASN A 692 -42.48 -15.95 -36.29
CA ASN A 692 -43.40 -16.82 -35.55
C ASN A 692 -43.93 -16.12 -34.30
N GLN A 693 -43.17 -15.18 -33.73
CA GLN A 693 -43.54 -14.45 -32.51
C GLN A 693 -44.09 -13.06 -32.79
N CYS A 694 -43.69 -12.44 -33.89
CA CYS A 694 -44.20 -11.15 -34.33
C CYS A 694 -45.47 -11.34 -35.17
N GLU A 695 -46.39 -10.38 -35.11
CA GLU A 695 -47.48 -10.34 -36.09
C GLU A 695 -46.93 -9.82 -37.42
N GLU A 696 -47.44 -10.32 -38.55
CA GLU A 696 -46.93 -9.98 -39.89
C GLU A 696 -46.87 -8.45 -40.13
N GLN A 697 -47.80 -7.70 -39.54
CA GLN A 697 -47.84 -6.23 -39.64
C GLN A 697 -46.68 -5.51 -38.92
N TRP A 698 -46.03 -6.15 -37.94
CA TRP A 698 -44.94 -5.59 -37.15
C TRP A 698 -43.59 -6.23 -37.48
N TYR A 699 -43.58 -7.37 -38.17
CA TYR A 699 -42.36 -8.09 -38.55
C TYR A 699 -41.46 -7.23 -39.45
N VAL A 700 -40.16 -7.23 -39.15
CA VAL A 700 -39.16 -6.48 -39.91
C VAL A 700 -38.22 -7.45 -40.64
N ASP A 701 -38.23 -7.37 -41.96
CA ASP A 701 -37.21 -8.02 -42.80
C ASP A 701 -36.02 -7.06 -42.98
N GLU A 702 -34.86 -7.44 -42.44
CA GLU A 702 -33.67 -6.59 -42.46
C GLU A 702 -33.16 -6.32 -43.88
N GLU A 703 -33.20 -7.32 -44.77
CA GLU A 703 -32.74 -7.18 -46.15
C GLU A 703 -33.66 -6.28 -46.96
N GLU A 704 -34.96 -6.38 -46.72
CA GLU A 704 -35.94 -5.48 -47.34
C GLU A 704 -35.76 -4.05 -46.85
N GLN A 705 -35.69 -3.83 -45.54
CA GLN A 705 -35.55 -2.49 -44.96
C GLN A 705 -34.21 -1.85 -45.33
N ARG A 706 -33.13 -2.63 -45.40
CA ARG A 706 -31.82 -2.12 -45.85
C ARG A 706 -31.87 -1.62 -47.28
N ARG A 707 -32.49 -2.39 -48.19
CA ARG A 707 -32.68 -1.99 -49.59
C ARG A 707 -33.54 -0.74 -49.71
N GLN A 708 -34.62 -0.64 -48.94
CA GLN A 708 -35.48 0.54 -48.93
C GLN A 708 -34.71 1.79 -48.47
N LEU A 709 -33.93 1.70 -47.40
CA LEU A 709 -33.16 2.83 -46.87
C LEU A 709 -32.04 3.27 -47.82
N LEU A 710 -31.32 2.32 -48.43
CA LEU A 710 -30.33 2.62 -49.47
C LEU A 710 -30.97 3.34 -50.67
N HIS A 711 -32.12 2.83 -51.14
CA HIS A 711 -32.87 3.45 -52.24
C HIS A 711 -33.35 4.86 -51.88
N SER A 712 -33.78 5.12 -50.64
CA SER A 712 -34.13 6.47 -50.19
C SER A 712 -32.93 7.43 -50.27
N ILE A 713 -31.76 6.99 -49.81
CA ILE A 713 -30.52 7.80 -49.89
C ILE A 713 -30.13 8.07 -51.35
N ASP A 714 -30.27 7.07 -52.22
CA ASP A 714 -29.97 7.16 -53.65
C ASP A 714 -30.92 8.05 -54.44
N ASN A 715 -32.09 8.38 -53.89
CA ASN A 715 -33.03 9.31 -54.51
C ASN A 715 -32.90 10.74 -54.00
N LEU A 716 -32.07 10.99 -52.97
CA LEU A 716 -31.76 12.34 -52.53
C LEU A 716 -30.95 13.12 -53.57
N LYS A 717 -31.13 14.45 -53.57
CA LYS A 717 -30.30 15.37 -54.37
C LYS A 717 -28.84 15.26 -53.94
N SER A 718 -27.89 15.48 -54.86
CA SER A 718 -26.45 15.33 -54.60
C SER A 718 -25.90 16.19 -53.44
N SER A 719 -26.57 17.31 -53.12
CA SER A 719 -26.24 18.14 -51.95
C SER A 719 -26.68 17.51 -50.63
N GLU A 720 -27.82 16.84 -50.60
CA GLU A 720 -28.42 16.22 -49.40
C GLU A 720 -27.82 14.83 -49.16
N ARG A 721 -27.56 14.07 -50.23
CA ARG A 721 -26.94 12.73 -50.16
C ARG A 721 -25.57 12.74 -49.46
N ARG A 722 -24.81 13.84 -49.57
CA ARG A 722 -23.52 13.99 -48.90
C ARG A 722 -23.61 13.86 -47.38
N ASN A 723 -24.73 14.27 -46.79
CA ASN A 723 -24.95 14.18 -45.34
C ASN A 723 -25.16 12.73 -44.87
N TYR A 724 -25.56 11.83 -45.78
CA TYR A 724 -25.91 10.44 -45.49
C TYR A 724 -24.91 9.43 -46.07
N LEU A 725 -23.77 9.90 -46.59
CA LEU A 725 -22.74 9.03 -47.16
C LEU A 725 -22.12 8.04 -46.14
N PRO A 726 -21.88 8.42 -44.87
CA PRO A 726 -21.43 7.47 -43.85
C PRO A 726 -22.45 6.34 -43.65
N LEU A 727 -23.73 6.69 -43.47
CA LEU A 727 -24.81 5.73 -43.31
C LEU A 727 -24.95 4.82 -44.53
N HIS A 728 -24.89 5.37 -45.75
CA HIS A 728 -24.90 4.59 -46.99
C HIS A 728 -23.78 3.55 -47.02
N LYS A 729 -22.56 3.94 -46.62
CA LYS A 729 -21.41 3.03 -46.56
C LYS A 729 -21.63 1.93 -45.53
N THR A 730 -22.06 2.27 -44.31
CA THR A 730 -22.39 1.31 -43.24
C THR A 730 -23.45 0.29 -43.68
N LEU A 731 -24.47 0.74 -44.42
CA LEU A 731 -25.52 -0.13 -44.96
C LEU A 731 -25.01 -1.01 -46.10
N SER A 732 -24.07 -0.52 -46.91
CA SER A 732 -23.50 -1.25 -48.05
C SER A 732 -22.47 -2.30 -47.62
N ASP A 733 -21.65 -2.01 -46.61
CA ASP A 733 -20.59 -2.91 -46.12
C ASP A 733 -21.16 -4.16 -45.42
N LYS A 734 -22.43 -4.14 -44.99
CA LYS A 734 -23.16 -5.28 -44.39
C LYS A 734 -23.84 -6.20 -45.42
N VAL A 735 -23.59 -6.03 -46.72
CA VAL A 735 -24.23 -6.81 -47.81
C VAL A 735 -23.43 -8.10 -48.17
N HIS A 736 -22.40 -8.47 -47.41
CA HIS A 736 -21.56 -9.64 -47.67
C HIS A 736 -21.54 -10.65 -46.53
#